data_AF-A0A0G4M7R6-F1
#
_entry.id   AF-A0A0G4M7R6-F1
#
_cell.length_a   1.000
_cell.length_b   1.000
_cell.length_c   1.000
_cell.angle_alpha   90.00
_cell.angle_beta   90.00
_cell.angle_gamma   90.00
#
_symmetry.space_group_name_H-M   'P 1'
#
loop_
_entity.id
_entity.type
_entity.pdbx_description
1 polymer ?
#
loop_
_entity_poly.entity_id
_entity_poly.type
_entity_poly.pdbx_seq_one_letter_code
_entity_poly.pdbx_strand_id
1 'polypeptide(L)'
;MLAVAMEEQSLSPQLASSNASMDSPGFTGSTLSASVAKRNGRKGSRKVRTGCITCKIRRVKCDELKPACERCTKTGRKCDGYVTTTPNMTRPQSQSSPPPSGTSIARTMSPFAAWDANDQRAFHYYRNCSVTSLFTQATSTFWARIVPALCFEEPAVRYAVLVISNLHQSAYGGNGRTPNNLKGCDAVCTPFAAGQYGKALRSLQQWRTPSAPGMRGTASVTVPLLTCLLFICIEFMLGDMSAAMVHIIQGRAILAKLAEDPHEAQGPAADLIRREIVPVYTRLSVASFVFGAKPVPIPTELRPQRPTNIVFDRLEDAELSLHEIIDDGLRFAKDAKAWVFTADPTSLSWAAEINAWRVRSADLTRRSDQWQVAFAVLIAAQGRGSTGAARMCRLYYLTLTVYLGTALTRLECSFDEHMTTFASIVDVAGEILQDEEARGAAAPDSDGARFSFESGIVPPLYYTAVKCRHPELRRAAIRLLRRKGALDCKENLWDARLVARIAMRIVELEEARALRILGKGVQEPDSRHAKAYIPAKDEIQNFLKMIPGNRPPSIPHEEAEWIFEAEAAGPVPEGDVVEALGLPDDDDVRSSPFHVPEAARVMNADISPRVSGGSWVTFWVKPQMQGSPLITLLHFFPLFQPTRARQIDFLTIIIMAPSLVQLSLLTAVSFTSSALAAFGYTTSGNNYVVDTGSSNTLVFSVSRSSCDINSIKYRGNELQYASQGTHISSGLGTATVTAAQTSGVITITCSTSTLTHYLVAKEGDSLIYMATHITAQPEIGELRYIARLKNDVLPLEYPYGTASTTGGSNSTVEGSDVFVVNGQTRSKFYSSDRYIDRGVHCVHGTSPEEIHACMIIPQTETSSGGPFHRDIETNNNGPFTALYNYMNSGHVQTEEYRMGLHGPYALSFSRSDIPSTGDVDFTFMSSLGLRDYVAAGGRGRVSGRATGVPSSFSPVVHWYNKDAQYWTTAGSNGTFTSPAMKPGTYTQVLYQTEYKAAETSVTVTAGSTTTRDIASTIQVPSNSLFKIGEFDGQPTGFRNADKFLRMHPSDSRMSSWTNSYTVGSSELSDFPMAIFKSVNNVVVINFNLASAPGAATFRISTTLSFAGARPVVQVNTWTAATPVAPRNLNSRGVTRGAYRGLGEQYDIAIPSGQLKAGANTITISVASGSSGDTFLSPNFIVDALELFTS
;
A
#
# COMPACT_ATOMS: atom_id res chain seq x y z
N MET A 1 -39.22 -51.00 8.44
CA MET A 1 -40.66 -50.66 8.49
C MET A 1 -40.82 -49.36 7.71
N LEU A 2 -41.55 -49.35 6.59
CA LEU A 2 -43.01 -49.11 6.54
C LEU A 2 -43.30 -47.69 7.09
N ALA A 3 -43.40 -46.60 6.30
CA ALA A 3 -43.93 -46.34 4.94
C ALA A 3 -45.45 -46.07 4.90
N VAL A 4 -45.95 -45.55 3.76
CA VAL A 4 -47.29 -44.94 3.52
C VAL A 4 -47.36 -43.53 4.14
N ALA A 5 -47.49 -42.39 3.42
CA ALA A 5 -48.28 -41.99 2.22
C ALA A 5 -49.77 -41.69 2.55
N MET A 6 -50.56 -40.97 1.72
CA MET A 6 -50.27 -40.28 0.45
C MET A 6 -50.74 -38.78 0.57
N GLU A 7 -51.54 -38.08 -0.24
CA GLU A 7 -52.21 -38.24 -1.55
C GLU A 7 -52.52 -36.83 -2.15
N GLU A 8 -52.20 -36.60 -3.44
CA GLU A 8 -52.99 -35.93 -4.52
C GLU A 8 -53.83 -34.62 -4.33
N GLN A 9 -54.27 -33.87 -5.37
CA GLN A 9 -54.10 -33.83 -6.84
C GLN A 9 -54.21 -32.34 -7.29
N SER A 10 -53.29 -31.78 -8.07
CA SER A 10 -53.27 -31.65 -9.56
C SER A 10 -54.21 -30.59 -10.19
N LEU A 11 -53.63 -29.69 -11.01
CA LEU A 11 -54.00 -29.44 -12.42
C LEU A 11 -53.26 -28.22 -13.00
N SER A 12 -52.80 -28.37 -14.26
CA SER A 12 -52.35 -27.32 -15.19
C SER A 12 -53.03 -27.61 -16.54
N PRO A 13 -53.18 -26.67 -17.50
CA PRO A 13 -52.03 -26.34 -18.36
C PRO A 13 -51.99 -24.94 -19.06
N GLN A 14 -50.76 -24.49 -19.32
CA GLN A 14 -50.24 -23.93 -20.60
C GLN A 14 -50.76 -22.63 -21.28
N LEU A 15 -49.75 -21.95 -21.88
CA LEU A 15 -49.75 -21.10 -23.10
C LEU A 15 -50.57 -19.78 -23.07
N ALA A 16 -49.96 -18.58 -23.25
CA ALA A 16 -49.33 -17.99 -24.48
C ALA A 16 -50.31 -17.07 -25.24
N SER A 17 -49.92 -16.03 -26.00
CA SER A 17 -48.63 -15.32 -26.15
C SER A 17 -48.79 -14.07 -27.05
N SER A 18 -47.99 -13.03 -26.83
CA SER A 18 -47.55 -12.07 -27.89
C SER A 18 -48.67 -11.23 -28.56
N ASN A 19 -48.46 -10.33 -29.54
CA ASN A 19 -47.24 -9.73 -30.12
C ASN A 19 -47.54 -8.36 -30.78
N ALA A 20 -46.53 -7.46 -30.83
CA ALA A 20 -46.30 -6.45 -31.87
C ALA A 20 -47.45 -5.42 -32.16
N SER A 21 -47.38 -4.48 -33.12
CA SER A 21 -46.36 -4.15 -34.15
C SER A 21 -46.37 -2.65 -34.56
N MET A 22 -45.26 -2.17 -35.16
CA MET A 22 -45.13 -1.39 -36.44
C MET A 22 -46.01 -0.14 -36.73
N ASP A 23 -45.62 0.86 -37.54
CA ASP A 23 -44.41 1.09 -38.36
C ASP A 23 -44.08 2.60 -38.63
N SER A 24 -43.11 2.85 -39.52
CA SER A 24 -42.55 4.14 -40.03
C SER A 24 -43.46 4.82 -41.12
N PRO A 25 -43.05 5.85 -41.95
CA PRO A 25 -41.86 6.75 -42.01
C PRO A 25 -42.16 8.26 -42.36
N GLY A 26 -41.13 9.10 -42.65
CA GLY A 26 -41.21 10.04 -43.82
C GLY A 26 -41.00 11.58 -43.72
N PHE A 27 -39.74 12.04 -43.83
CA PHE A 27 -39.19 13.10 -44.74
C PHE A 27 -39.61 14.62 -44.74
N THR A 28 -38.59 15.51 -44.85
CA THR A 28 -38.55 16.95 -45.29
C THR A 28 -39.36 18.05 -44.55
N GLY A 29 -38.91 19.31 -44.40
CA GLY A 29 -37.57 19.92 -44.64
C GLY A 29 -37.60 21.47 -44.81
N SER A 30 -36.60 22.21 -44.26
CA SER A 30 -36.23 23.64 -44.55
C SER A 30 -37.27 24.77 -44.25
N THR A 31 -36.95 26.04 -43.93
CA THR A 31 -35.68 26.80 -43.71
C THR A 31 -35.91 28.09 -42.87
N LEU A 32 -34.86 28.61 -42.21
CA LEU A 32 -34.33 30.01 -42.12
C LEU A 32 -35.25 31.25 -42.39
N SER A 33 -35.08 32.46 -41.80
CA SER A 33 -34.09 33.04 -40.84
C SER A 33 -34.61 34.33 -40.14
N ALA A 34 -33.76 34.91 -39.27
CA ALA A 34 -33.91 36.11 -38.41
C ALA A 34 -34.23 37.46 -39.11
N SER A 35 -34.77 38.47 -38.42
CA SER A 35 -33.99 39.55 -37.74
C SER A 35 -34.88 40.36 -36.74
N VAL A 36 -34.46 40.66 -35.49
CA VAL A 36 -33.64 41.82 -35.00
C VAL A 36 -34.34 43.19 -35.17
N ALA A 37 -34.58 44.04 -34.15
CA ALA A 37 -34.38 43.95 -32.68
C ALA A 37 -35.12 45.05 -31.85
N LYS A 38 -35.13 44.89 -30.50
CA LYS A 38 -35.27 45.88 -29.39
C LYS A 38 -36.49 46.84 -29.38
N ARG A 39 -37.43 46.73 -28.40
CA ARG A 39 -37.43 47.34 -27.03
C ARG A 39 -37.55 48.88 -27.04
N ASN A 40 -38.43 49.58 -26.29
CA ASN A 40 -39.46 49.28 -25.26
C ASN A 40 -40.68 50.21 -25.52
N GLY A 41 -41.88 50.15 -24.90
CA GLY A 41 -42.50 49.30 -23.87
C GLY A 41 -43.70 50.06 -23.26
N ARG A 42 -44.78 49.40 -22.78
CA ARG A 42 -45.97 50.09 -22.24
C ARG A 42 -46.64 49.31 -21.09
N LYS A 43 -47.17 50.02 -20.08
CA LYS A 43 -47.87 49.44 -18.92
C LYS A 43 -49.20 48.79 -19.33
N GLY A 44 -49.53 47.64 -18.73
CA GLY A 44 -50.82 46.93 -18.87
C GLY A 44 -51.44 46.59 -17.51
N SER A 45 -52.76 46.39 -17.47
CA SER A 45 -53.53 46.27 -16.21
C SER A 45 -53.37 44.93 -15.47
N ARG A 46 -53.77 44.90 -14.19
CA ARG A 46 -53.67 43.71 -13.32
C ARG A 46 -54.49 42.54 -13.87
N LYS A 47 -53.82 41.42 -14.15
CA LYS A 47 -54.46 40.13 -14.48
C LYS A 47 -55.12 39.54 -13.23
N VAL A 48 -56.39 39.16 -13.32
CA VAL A 48 -57.07 38.40 -12.26
C VAL A 48 -56.55 36.97 -12.25
N ARG A 49 -56.02 36.49 -11.13
CA ARG A 49 -55.32 35.19 -11.03
C ARG A 49 -56.27 33.99 -10.85
N THR A 50 -57.52 34.21 -10.49
CA THR A 50 -58.46 33.16 -10.02
C THR A 50 -59.33 32.54 -11.11
N GLY A 51 -59.63 33.24 -12.22
CA GLY A 51 -60.55 32.80 -13.28
C GLY A 51 -60.32 31.40 -13.90
N CYS A 52 -61.33 30.90 -14.62
CA CYS A 52 -61.33 29.54 -15.16
C CYS A 52 -60.22 29.30 -16.18
N ILE A 53 -59.83 28.02 -16.36
CA ILE A 53 -58.72 27.64 -17.25
C ILE A 53 -59.00 28.08 -18.69
N THR A 54 -60.21 27.85 -19.21
CA THR A 54 -60.61 28.23 -20.58
C THR A 54 -60.55 29.75 -20.82
N CYS A 55 -61.00 30.58 -19.87
CA CYS A 55 -60.90 32.05 -19.98
C CYS A 55 -59.44 32.53 -19.87
N LYS A 56 -58.63 31.90 -19.02
CA LYS A 56 -57.17 32.17 -18.93
C LYS A 56 -56.46 31.87 -20.25
N ILE A 57 -56.74 30.72 -20.87
CA ILE A 57 -56.22 30.34 -22.20
C ILE A 57 -56.66 31.37 -23.25
N ARG A 58 -57.95 31.71 -23.28
CA ARG A 58 -58.52 32.74 -24.17
C ARG A 58 -58.10 34.18 -23.84
N ARG A 59 -57.32 34.40 -22.77
CA ARG A 59 -56.85 35.71 -22.26
C ARG A 59 -57.96 36.74 -22.01
N VAL A 60 -59.19 36.30 -21.77
CA VAL A 60 -60.34 37.16 -21.43
C VAL A 60 -60.63 37.14 -19.93
N LYS A 61 -61.12 38.26 -19.37
CA LYS A 61 -61.57 38.28 -17.96
C LYS A 61 -62.67 37.23 -17.76
N CYS A 62 -62.56 36.45 -16.69
CA CYS A 62 -63.57 35.49 -16.25
C CYS A 62 -64.55 36.16 -15.27
N ASP A 63 -65.78 35.67 -15.26
CA ASP A 63 -66.85 36.02 -14.30
C ASP A 63 -66.80 35.19 -12.99
N GLU A 64 -65.98 34.14 -12.97
CA GLU A 64 -65.63 33.32 -11.80
C GLU A 64 -66.77 32.46 -11.18
N LEU A 65 -67.92 32.38 -11.87
CA LEU A 65 -69.02 31.47 -11.55
C LEU A 65 -68.63 29.98 -11.70
N LYS A 66 -69.14 29.14 -10.80
CA LYS A 66 -68.90 27.69 -10.73
C LYS A 66 -70.21 26.91 -10.87
N PRO A 67 -70.21 25.69 -11.44
CA PRO A 67 -69.05 24.92 -11.89
C PRO A 67 -68.43 25.42 -13.21
N ALA A 68 -69.20 26.13 -14.05
CA ALA A 68 -68.74 26.71 -15.32
C ALA A 68 -68.99 28.22 -15.35
N CYS A 69 -68.03 28.98 -15.90
CA CYS A 69 -68.19 30.43 -16.06
C CYS A 69 -69.20 30.75 -17.16
N GLU A 70 -70.00 31.80 -16.95
CA GLU A 70 -71.08 32.18 -17.87
C GLU A 70 -70.54 32.51 -19.27
N ARG A 71 -69.33 33.07 -19.36
CA ARG A 71 -68.65 33.35 -20.63
C ARG A 71 -68.29 32.11 -21.45
N CYS A 72 -68.08 30.96 -20.83
CA CYS A 72 -67.92 29.70 -21.57
C CYS A 72 -69.29 29.17 -22.02
N THR A 73 -70.25 29.09 -21.10
CA THR A 73 -71.60 28.57 -21.35
C THR A 73 -72.33 29.35 -22.45
N LYS A 74 -72.42 30.69 -22.34
CA LYS A 74 -73.03 31.57 -23.36
C LYS A 74 -72.26 31.61 -24.69
N THR A 75 -71.02 31.12 -24.75
CA THR A 75 -70.27 31.00 -26.02
C THR A 75 -70.11 29.55 -26.49
N GLY A 76 -70.99 28.65 -26.03
CA GLY A 76 -71.11 27.26 -26.51
C GLY A 76 -69.87 26.40 -26.24
N ARG A 77 -69.01 26.79 -25.30
CA ARG A 77 -67.73 26.13 -25.04
C ARG A 77 -67.73 25.46 -23.68
N LYS A 78 -67.18 24.24 -23.63
CA LYS A 78 -66.86 23.54 -22.38
C LYS A 78 -66.00 24.46 -21.50
N CYS A 79 -66.31 24.51 -20.20
CA CYS A 79 -65.52 25.25 -19.23
C CYS A 79 -64.66 24.25 -18.46
N ASP A 80 -63.34 24.36 -18.57
CA ASP A 80 -62.36 23.42 -18.01
C ASP A 80 -62.09 23.67 -16.51
N GLY A 81 -63.13 24.15 -15.80
CA GLY A 81 -63.09 24.43 -14.37
C GLY A 81 -62.08 25.48 -13.93
N TYR A 82 -61.76 25.43 -12.63
CA TYR A 82 -60.87 26.34 -11.92
C TYR A 82 -59.82 25.53 -11.17
N VAL A 83 -58.56 25.94 -11.23
CA VAL A 83 -57.46 25.23 -10.55
C VAL A 83 -57.64 25.32 -9.04
N THR A 84 -57.84 24.16 -8.40
CA THR A 84 -57.89 24.01 -6.94
C THR A 84 -56.51 23.74 -6.37
N THR A 85 -55.98 24.67 -5.57
CA THR A 85 -54.70 24.54 -4.87
C THR A 85 -54.90 24.26 -3.38
N THR A 86 -54.66 23.03 -2.94
CA THR A 86 -54.53 22.67 -1.51
C THR A 86 -53.69 21.41 -1.35
N PRO A 87 -52.70 21.40 -0.44
CA PRO A 87 -52.38 20.23 0.37
C PRO A 87 -53.55 20.02 1.36
N ASN A 88 -54.58 19.31 0.87
CA ASN A 88 -55.76 18.72 1.52
C ASN A 88 -56.35 19.35 2.82
N MET A 89 -57.64 19.70 2.76
CA MET A 89 -58.45 19.93 3.97
C MET A 89 -59.30 18.69 4.33
N THR A 90 -59.21 18.24 5.59
CA THR A 90 -60.26 17.48 6.28
C THR A 90 -60.45 17.96 7.73
N ARG A 91 -60.84 19.24 7.84
CA ARG A 91 -61.54 19.94 8.94
C ARG A 91 -62.31 21.11 8.26
N PRO A 92 -63.35 21.74 8.85
CA PRO A 92 -63.52 21.96 10.29
C PRO A 92 -64.96 21.86 10.87
N GLN A 93 -65.02 21.84 12.21
CA GLN A 93 -66.06 22.33 13.14
C GLN A 93 -65.63 21.87 14.58
N SER A 94 -66.21 22.28 15.71
CA SER A 94 -66.67 23.62 16.14
C SER A 94 -66.53 23.73 17.68
N GLN A 95 -67.02 24.80 18.32
CA GLN A 95 -66.70 25.24 19.69
C GLN A 95 -67.35 24.44 20.85
N SER A 96 -66.92 24.74 22.09
CA SER A 96 -67.52 24.49 23.43
C SER A 96 -66.94 23.35 24.31
N SER A 97 -67.30 23.38 25.62
CA SER A 97 -66.66 22.73 26.79
C SER A 97 -67.57 21.67 27.44
N PRO A 98 -67.24 20.96 28.57
CA PRO A 98 -66.00 20.84 29.37
C PRO A 98 -65.55 19.32 29.51
N PRO A 99 -64.74 18.83 30.50
CA PRO A 99 -64.01 17.54 30.40
C PRO A 99 -64.74 16.31 31.00
N PRO A 100 -64.22 15.08 30.77
CA PRO A 100 -63.42 14.43 31.84
C PRO A 100 -62.17 13.63 31.40
N SER A 101 -61.23 13.49 32.34
CA SER A 101 -60.22 12.43 32.58
C SER A 101 -59.73 11.52 31.43
N GLY A 102 -58.42 11.57 31.10
CA GLY A 102 -57.84 10.63 30.11
C GLY A 102 -56.33 10.71 29.78
N THR A 103 -55.45 11.01 30.76
CA THR A 103 -53.96 10.90 30.67
C THR A 103 -53.23 11.75 29.62
N SER A 104 -52.31 12.62 30.07
CA SER A 104 -51.49 13.49 29.22
C SER A 104 -50.16 12.86 28.80
N ILE A 105 -49.76 13.04 27.53
CA ILE A 105 -48.34 13.15 27.12
C ILE A 105 -48.20 14.44 26.29
N ALA A 106 -47.09 15.16 26.45
CA ALA A 106 -47.03 16.60 26.20
C ALA A 106 -46.26 17.03 24.93
N ARG A 107 -46.77 18.12 24.32
CA ARG A 107 -45.98 19.27 23.83
C ARG A 107 -44.76 18.94 22.95
N THR A 108 -44.99 18.69 21.66
CA THR A 108 -43.92 18.62 20.64
C THR A 108 -43.11 19.92 20.61
N MET A 109 -41.78 19.81 20.76
CA MET A 109 -40.85 20.93 20.66
C MET A 109 -40.43 21.18 19.20
N SER A 110 -39.73 22.29 18.95
CA SER A 110 -39.10 22.57 17.65
C SER A 110 -38.13 21.44 17.25
N PRO A 111 -38.02 21.05 15.96
CA PRO A 111 -37.05 20.06 15.49
C PRO A 111 -35.59 20.35 15.86
N PHE A 112 -35.27 21.62 16.13
CA PHE A 112 -33.93 22.08 16.54
C PHE A 112 -33.75 22.20 18.06
N ALA A 113 -34.77 21.90 18.88
CA ALA A 113 -34.67 22.04 20.34
C ALA A 113 -33.65 21.10 21.01
N ALA A 114 -33.21 20.06 20.29
CA ALA A 114 -32.16 19.12 20.70
C ALA A 114 -30.81 19.36 19.97
N TRP A 115 -30.62 20.52 19.34
CA TRP A 115 -29.41 20.89 18.60
C TRP A 115 -28.79 22.15 19.21
N ASP A 116 -27.48 22.16 19.46
CA ASP A 116 -26.80 23.37 19.93
C ASP A 116 -26.61 24.41 18.81
N ALA A 117 -26.23 25.65 19.17
CA ALA A 117 -26.12 26.75 18.22
C ALA A 117 -25.00 26.57 17.16
N ASN A 118 -23.94 25.80 17.46
CA ASN A 118 -22.90 25.46 16.49
C ASN A 118 -23.37 24.34 15.57
N ASP A 119 -24.05 23.32 16.10
CA ASP A 119 -24.68 22.25 15.31
C ASP A 119 -25.70 22.83 14.31
N GLN A 120 -26.55 23.77 14.76
CA GLN A 120 -27.49 24.49 13.89
C GLN A 120 -26.77 25.33 12.82
N ARG A 121 -25.70 26.06 13.17
CA ARG A 121 -24.90 26.86 12.21
C ARG A 121 -24.26 25.96 11.15
N ALA A 122 -23.61 24.87 11.55
CA ALA A 122 -22.94 23.95 10.65
C ALA A 122 -23.95 23.23 9.74
N PHE A 123 -25.11 22.82 10.23
CA PHE A 123 -26.16 22.24 9.37
C PHE A 123 -26.77 23.27 8.39
N HIS A 124 -26.93 24.52 8.82
CA HIS A 124 -27.35 25.60 7.93
C HIS A 124 -26.32 25.85 6.81
N TYR A 125 -25.03 25.82 7.12
CA TYR A 125 -23.96 25.92 6.10
C TYR A 125 -23.95 24.71 5.15
N TYR A 126 -24.24 23.50 5.64
CA TYR A 126 -24.35 22.31 4.79
C TYR A 126 -25.41 22.48 3.71
N ARG A 127 -26.64 22.84 4.12
CA ARG A 127 -27.79 22.94 3.22
C ARG A 127 -27.70 24.07 2.19
N ASN A 128 -27.01 25.17 2.52
CA ASN A 128 -26.94 26.36 1.68
C ASN A 128 -25.63 26.51 0.91
N CYS A 129 -24.57 25.78 1.27
CA CYS A 129 -23.25 25.88 0.64
C CYS A 129 -22.69 24.50 0.27
N SER A 130 -22.47 23.61 1.25
CA SER A 130 -21.75 22.35 1.03
C SER A 130 -22.45 21.41 0.04
N VAL A 131 -23.78 21.32 0.09
CA VAL A 131 -24.59 20.51 -0.84
C VAL A 131 -24.40 20.92 -2.31
N THR A 132 -24.26 22.22 -2.58
CA THR A 132 -24.15 22.76 -3.95
C THR A 132 -22.71 22.88 -4.45
N SER A 133 -21.74 22.91 -3.55
CA SER A 133 -20.32 23.12 -3.88
C SER A 133 -19.51 21.82 -3.97
N LEU A 134 -19.89 20.77 -3.23
CA LEU A 134 -19.08 19.54 -3.09
C LEU A 134 -19.58 18.34 -3.90
N PHE A 135 -20.83 18.36 -4.34
CA PHE A 135 -21.52 17.22 -4.94
C PHE A 135 -22.07 17.57 -6.34
N THR A 136 -22.02 16.60 -7.25
CA THR A 136 -22.42 16.81 -8.65
C THR A 136 -23.93 16.78 -8.84
N GLN A 137 -24.41 17.32 -9.96
CA GLN A 137 -25.85 17.38 -10.25
C GLN A 137 -26.51 15.99 -10.29
N ALA A 138 -25.79 14.96 -10.75
CA ALA A 138 -26.29 13.59 -10.86
C ALA A 138 -26.70 12.98 -9.50
N THR A 139 -25.99 13.30 -8.42
CA THR A 139 -26.28 12.81 -7.06
C THR A 139 -27.00 13.86 -6.18
N SER A 140 -27.29 15.04 -6.73
CA SER A 140 -27.79 16.19 -5.97
C SER A 140 -29.08 15.95 -5.18
N THR A 141 -30.00 15.10 -5.66
CA THR A 141 -31.26 14.81 -4.94
C THR A 141 -31.01 14.09 -3.61
N PHE A 142 -30.06 13.16 -3.57
CA PHE A 142 -29.65 12.43 -2.37
C PHE A 142 -29.03 13.37 -1.33
N TRP A 143 -28.02 14.15 -1.74
CA TRP A 143 -27.32 15.08 -0.86
C TRP A 143 -28.16 16.30 -0.43
N ALA A 144 -29.08 16.78 -1.27
CA ALA A 144 -29.92 17.95 -0.96
C ALA A 144 -31.21 17.63 -0.19
N ARG A 145 -31.68 16.36 -0.19
CA ARG A 145 -32.97 15.99 0.43
C ARG A 145 -32.88 14.81 1.37
N ILE A 146 -32.27 13.70 0.95
CA ILE A 146 -32.26 12.45 1.72
C ILE A 146 -31.32 12.57 2.93
N VAL A 147 -30.07 12.98 2.71
CA VAL A 147 -29.09 13.17 3.79
C VAL A 147 -29.54 14.24 4.81
N PRO A 148 -30.07 15.42 4.42
CA PRO A 148 -30.66 16.38 5.35
C PRO A 148 -31.89 15.89 6.13
N ALA A 149 -32.69 14.96 5.60
CA ALA A 149 -33.80 14.37 6.35
C ALA A 149 -33.27 13.42 7.43
N LEU A 150 -32.37 12.49 7.05
CA LEU A 150 -31.75 11.53 7.96
C LEU A 150 -30.90 12.21 9.05
N CYS A 151 -30.41 13.43 8.85
CA CYS A 151 -29.77 14.21 9.93
C CYS A 151 -30.70 14.54 11.10
N PHE A 152 -32.03 14.58 10.93
CA PHE A 152 -32.96 14.77 12.04
C PHE A 152 -33.22 13.47 12.80
N GLU A 153 -33.27 12.35 12.08
CA GLU A 153 -33.66 11.04 12.60
C GLU A 153 -32.46 10.26 13.20
N GLU A 154 -31.30 10.30 12.53
CA GLU A 154 -30.13 9.46 12.83
C GLU A 154 -28.92 10.27 13.35
N PRO A 155 -28.51 10.12 14.62
CA PRO A 155 -27.40 10.88 15.20
C PRO A 155 -26.05 10.66 14.52
N ALA A 156 -25.75 9.44 14.06
CA ALA A 156 -24.49 9.13 13.37
C ALA A 156 -24.36 9.94 12.06
N VAL A 157 -25.44 9.94 11.26
CA VAL A 157 -25.56 10.72 10.02
C VAL A 157 -25.45 12.21 10.30
N ARG A 158 -26.17 12.70 11.33
CA ARG A 158 -26.11 14.11 11.75
C ARG A 158 -24.69 14.55 12.01
N TYR A 159 -23.99 13.89 12.94
CA TYR A 159 -22.69 14.34 13.40
C TYR A 159 -21.62 14.28 12.29
N ALA A 160 -21.65 13.26 11.42
CA ALA A 160 -20.75 13.19 10.27
C ALA A 160 -20.99 14.33 9.26
N VAL A 161 -22.25 14.70 8.99
CA VAL A 161 -22.60 15.85 8.14
C VAL A 161 -22.13 17.17 8.75
N LEU A 162 -22.14 17.32 10.08
CA LEU A 162 -21.59 18.49 10.76
C LEU A 162 -20.05 18.58 10.62
N VAL A 163 -19.33 17.46 10.58
CA VAL A 163 -17.89 17.43 10.28
C VAL A 163 -17.63 17.91 8.85
N ILE A 164 -18.26 17.29 7.84
CA ILE A 164 -18.13 17.69 6.42
C ILE A 164 -18.41 19.19 6.25
N SER A 165 -19.46 19.68 6.91
CA SER A 165 -19.83 21.09 6.86
C SER A 165 -18.80 22.02 7.52
N ASN A 166 -18.24 21.64 8.67
CA ASN A 166 -17.21 22.44 9.32
C ASN A 166 -15.88 22.40 8.55
N LEU A 167 -15.48 21.26 7.98
CA LEU A 167 -14.30 21.17 7.12
C LEU A 167 -14.46 22.05 5.86
N HIS A 168 -15.64 22.02 5.22
CA HIS A 168 -15.97 22.90 4.10
C HIS A 168 -15.91 24.38 4.51
N GLN A 169 -16.47 24.74 5.68
CA GLN A 169 -16.45 26.11 6.19
C GLN A 169 -15.02 26.56 6.54
N SER A 170 -14.18 25.68 7.08
CA SER A 170 -12.79 26.00 7.46
C SER A 170 -11.87 26.13 6.26
N ALA A 171 -12.09 25.34 5.20
CA ALA A 171 -11.30 25.41 3.96
C ALA A 171 -11.62 26.64 3.09
N TYR A 172 -12.85 27.17 3.16
CA TYR A 172 -13.35 28.18 2.21
C TYR A 172 -14.03 29.42 2.82
N GLY A 173 -14.11 29.52 4.16
CA GLY A 173 -14.96 30.50 4.85
C GLY A 173 -14.27 31.71 5.50
N GLY A 174 -13.00 32.03 5.19
CA GLY A 174 -12.30 33.13 5.86
C GLY A 174 -11.12 33.74 5.11
N ASN A 175 -11.21 35.06 4.84
CA ASN A 175 -10.18 36.01 4.40
C ASN A 175 -8.83 35.44 3.90
N GLY A 176 -8.80 35.04 2.61
CA GLY A 176 -7.61 35.20 1.75
C GLY A 176 -6.33 34.45 2.13
N ARG A 177 -6.35 33.48 3.04
CA ARG A 177 -5.20 32.60 3.29
C ARG A 177 -5.26 31.39 2.38
N THR A 178 -4.18 31.16 1.64
CA THR A 178 -4.07 30.12 0.61
C THR A 178 -4.23 28.71 1.21
N PRO A 179 -4.90 27.76 0.52
CA PRO A 179 -5.13 26.40 1.04
C PRO A 179 -3.87 25.58 1.33
N ASN A 180 -2.72 25.95 0.78
CA ASN A 180 -1.49 25.14 0.73
C ASN A 180 -0.86 24.77 2.09
N ASN A 181 -1.37 25.28 3.22
CA ASN A 181 -0.80 25.04 4.56
C ASN A 181 -1.70 24.22 5.50
N LEU A 182 -2.88 23.78 5.08
CA LEU A 182 -3.70 22.86 5.89
C LEU A 182 -3.15 21.43 5.80
N LYS A 183 -2.09 21.15 6.56
CA LYS A 183 -1.69 19.76 6.88
C LYS A 183 -2.85 19.07 7.59
N GLY A 184 -2.99 17.75 7.38
CA GLY A 184 -4.18 16.99 7.80
C GLY A 184 -4.56 17.11 9.28
N CYS A 185 -3.61 17.42 10.17
CA CYS A 185 -3.88 17.73 11.56
C CYS A 185 -4.72 19.02 11.74
N ASP A 186 -4.37 20.12 11.08
CA ASP A 186 -4.85 21.46 11.43
C ASP A 186 -6.34 21.66 11.12
N ALA A 187 -6.87 20.95 10.12
CA ALA A 187 -8.30 20.94 9.80
C ALA A 187 -9.13 20.11 10.79
N VAL A 188 -8.58 19.02 11.33
CA VAL A 188 -9.21 18.20 12.39
C VAL A 188 -9.11 18.90 13.75
N CYS A 189 -8.04 19.68 13.97
CA CYS A 189 -7.77 20.40 15.22
C CYS A 189 -8.78 21.50 15.58
N THR A 190 -9.84 21.75 14.79
CA THR A 190 -10.99 22.49 15.35
C THR A 190 -11.67 21.60 16.41
N PRO A 191 -11.83 22.05 17.68
CA PRO A 191 -12.46 21.22 18.71
C PRO A 191 -13.90 20.80 18.38
N PHE A 192 -14.54 21.52 17.44
CA PHE A 192 -15.83 21.15 16.89
C PHE A 192 -15.73 19.96 15.94
N ALA A 193 -14.84 19.97 14.93
CA ALA A 193 -14.72 18.88 13.96
C ALA A 193 -14.37 17.54 14.64
N ALA A 194 -13.30 17.49 15.43
CA ALA A 194 -12.93 16.30 16.21
C ALA A 194 -14.05 15.86 17.18
N GLY A 195 -14.71 16.83 17.83
CA GLY A 195 -15.82 16.57 18.75
C GLY A 195 -17.03 15.93 18.07
N GLN A 196 -17.43 16.41 16.89
CA GLN A 196 -18.52 15.82 16.10
C GLN A 196 -18.12 14.48 15.48
N TYR A 197 -16.87 14.33 15.02
CA TYR A 197 -16.36 13.05 14.51
C TYR A 197 -16.46 11.94 15.57
N GLY A 198 -15.97 12.22 16.79
CA GLY A 198 -16.09 11.29 17.92
C GLY A 198 -17.54 11.01 18.35
N LYS A 199 -18.45 12.00 18.25
CA LYS A 199 -19.89 11.79 18.47
C LYS A 199 -20.50 10.89 17.37
N ALA A 200 -20.11 11.06 16.10
CA ALA A 200 -20.59 10.24 14.98
C ALA A 200 -20.20 8.78 15.16
N LEU A 201 -18.92 8.52 15.45
CA LEU A 201 -18.40 7.16 15.65
C LEU A 201 -19.06 6.47 16.84
N ARG A 202 -19.19 7.15 17.99
CA ARG A 202 -19.92 6.61 19.15
C ARG A 202 -21.40 6.35 18.85
N SER A 203 -22.05 7.22 18.07
CA SER A 203 -23.44 7.02 17.68
C SER A 203 -23.62 5.79 16.78
N LEU A 204 -22.67 5.53 15.87
CA LEU A 204 -22.66 4.34 15.03
C LEU A 204 -22.37 3.07 15.85
N GLN A 205 -21.42 3.11 16.79
CA GLN A 205 -21.13 2.01 17.72
C GLN A 205 -22.32 1.66 18.64
N GLN A 206 -23.13 2.66 19.00
CA GLN A 206 -24.31 2.49 19.85
C GLN A 206 -25.59 2.24 19.03
N TRP A 207 -25.52 2.28 17.70
CA TRP A 207 -26.64 2.03 16.81
C TRP A 207 -27.02 0.54 16.88
N ARG A 208 -28.15 0.24 17.54
CA ARG A 208 -28.67 -1.12 17.69
C ARG A 208 -29.68 -1.42 16.59
N THR A 209 -29.55 -2.58 15.96
CA THR A 209 -30.62 -3.14 15.12
C THR A 209 -31.91 -3.24 15.96
N PRO A 210 -33.05 -2.65 15.52
CA PRO A 210 -34.29 -2.65 16.29
C PRO A 210 -34.76 -4.08 16.61
N SER A 211 -34.63 -4.48 17.88
CA SER A 211 -34.79 -5.88 18.31
C SER A 211 -36.27 -6.33 18.41
N ALA A 212 -37.17 -5.64 17.70
CA ALA A 212 -38.61 -5.90 17.68
C ALA A 212 -38.95 -7.05 16.72
N PRO A 213 -39.61 -8.13 17.17
CA PRO A 213 -40.11 -9.16 16.28
C PRO A 213 -41.05 -8.57 15.22
N GLY A 214 -40.73 -8.75 13.94
CA GLY A 214 -41.46 -8.17 12.81
C GLY A 214 -40.83 -6.94 12.16
N MET A 215 -39.71 -6.41 12.68
CA MET A 215 -38.99 -5.27 12.07
C MET A 215 -37.59 -5.61 11.52
N ARG A 216 -37.33 -6.89 11.22
CA ARG A 216 -36.17 -7.27 10.38
C ARG A 216 -36.44 -6.82 8.95
N GLY A 217 -35.69 -5.83 8.50
CA GLY A 217 -35.83 -5.27 7.16
C GLY A 217 -34.74 -4.25 6.84
N THR A 218 -34.69 -3.89 5.57
CA THR A 218 -33.66 -3.09 4.88
C THR A 218 -33.22 -1.76 5.51
N ALA A 219 -34.04 -1.18 6.39
CA ALA A 219 -33.62 -0.07 7.24
C ALA A 219 -32.38 -0.42 8.09
N SER A 220 -32.18 -1.71 8.40
CA SER A 220 -31.07 -2.29 9.17
C SER A 220 -29.67 -1.85 8.69
N VAL A 221 -29.46 -1.78 7.37
CA VAL A 221 -28.12 -1.52 6.79
C VAL A 221 -27.98 -0.14 6.13
N THR A 222 -29.08 0.58 5.95
CA THR A 222 -29.09 1.90 5.30
C THR A 222 -28.22 2.91 6.08
N VAL A 223 -28.33 2.91 7.41
CA VAL A 223 -27.62 3.87 8.27
C VAL A 223 -26.11 3.57 8.34
N PRO A 224 -25.65 2.32 8.54
CA PRO A 224 -24.24 1.95 8.35
C PRO A 224 -23.68 2.30 6.96
N LEU A 225 -24.41 2.01 5.87
CA LEU A 225 -23.96 2.27 4.50
C LEU A 225 -23.78 3.76 4.20
N LEU A 226 -24.74 4.59 4.62
CA LEU A 226 -24.67 6.05 4.52
C LEU A 226 -23.58 6.62 5.43
N THR A 227 -23.42 6.09 6.65
CA THR A 227 -22.40 6.60 7.58
C THR A 227 -20.99 6.26 7.08
N CYS A 228 -20.76 5.08 6.50
CA CYS A 228 -19.51 4.78 5.78
C CYS A 228 -19.28 5.76 4.62
N LEU A 229 -20.31 6.08 3.83
CA LEU A 229 -20.21 7.04 2.74
C LEU A 229 -19.85 8.46 3.22
N LEU A 230 -20.41 8.88 4.36
CA LEU A 230 -20.08 10.16 4.99
C LEU A 230 -18.66 10.17 5.57
N PHE A 231 -18.17 9.07 6.13
CA PHE A 231 -16.76 8.96 6.51
C PHE A 231 -15.83 9.01 5.29
N ILE A 232 -16.12 8.32 4.17
CA ILE A 232 -15.33 8.46 2.92
C ILE A 232 -15.23 9.93 2.50
N CYS A 233 -16.32 10.69 2.62
CA CYS A 233 -16.29 12.14 2.38
C CYS A 233 -15.37 12.88 3.36
N ILE A 234 -15.46 12.62 4.67
CA ILE A 234 -14.57 13.25 5.66
C ILE A 234 -13.09 12.93 5.33
N GLU A 235 -12.75 11.66 5.16
CA GLU A 235 -11.37 11.21 4.95
C GLU A 235 -10.76 11.76 3.65
N PHE A 236 -11.53 11.88 2.55
CA PHE A 236 -11.06 12.56 1.34
C PHE A 236 -10.78 14.06 1.57
N MET A 237 -11.58 14.74 2.39
CA MET A 237 -11.32 16.15 2.75
C MET A 237 -10.06 16.29 3.59
N LEU A 238 -9.87 15.40 4.58
CA LEU A 238 -8.68 15.34 5.44
C LEU A 238 -7.41 14.91 4.69
N GLY A 239 -7.56 14.11 3.62
CA GLY A 239 -6.45 13.52 2.87
C GLY A 239 -6.01 12.15 3.37
N ASP A 240 -6.71 11.53 4.33
CA ASP A 240 -6.42 10.16 4.76
C ASP A 240 -6.98 9.16 3.74
N MET A 241 -6.12 8.79 2.78
CA MET A 241 -6.44 7.74 1.81
C MET A 241 -6.70 6.40 2.49
N SER A 242 -5.94 6.03 3.52
CA SER A 242 -6.00 4.70 4.13
C SER A 242 -7.35 4.47 4.80
N ALA A 243 -7.80 5.42 5.62
CA ALA A 243 -9.11 5.41 6.24
C ALA A 243 -10.24 5.44 5.18
N ALA A 244 -10.11 6.29 4.15
CA ALA A 244 -11.09 6.33 3.05
C ALA A 244 -11.23 4.97 2.33
N MET A 245 -10.12 4.28 2.05
CA MET A 245 -10.13 2.97 1.39
C MET A 245 -10.74 1.89 2.29
N VAL A 246 -10.48 1.91 3.60
CA VAL A 246 -11.16 1.03 4.56
C VAL A 246 -12.67 1.23 4.49
N HIS A 247 -13.17 2.48 4.53
CA HIS A 247 -14.61 2.73 4.46
C HIS A 247 -15.22 2.34 3.10
N ILE A 248 -14.52 2.52 1.97
CA ILE A 248 -14.98 2.03 0.65
C ILE A 248 -15.13 0.50 0.65
N ILE A 249 -14.12 -0.22 1.18
CA ILE A 249 -14.11 -1.68 1.23
C ILE A 249 -15.22 -2.20 2.15
N GLN A 250 -15.38 -1.65 3.36
CA GLN A 250 -16.44 -2.07 4.28
C GLN A 250 -17.84 -1.74 3.76
N GLY A 251 -18.04 -0.57 3.16
CA GLY A 251 -19.32 -0.20 2.54
C GLY A 251 -19.73 -1.20 1.44
N ARG A 252 -18.79 -1.59 0.56
CA ARG A 252 -19.06 -2.58 -0.49
C ARG A 252 -19.16 -4.02 0.04
N ALA A 253 -18.56 -4.35 1.18
CA ALA A 253 -18.79 -5.61 1.89
C ALA A 253 -20.18 -5.69 2.54
N ILE A 254 -20.74 -4.57 3.03
CA ILE A 254 -22.14 -4.51 3.51
C ILE A 254 -23.12 -4.66 2.34
N LEU A 255 -22.86 -4.03 1.20
CA LEU A 255 -23.64 -4.25 -0.03
C LEU A 255 -23.61 -5.71 -0.49
N ALA A 256 -22.47 -6.39 -0.40
CA ALA A 256 -22.37 -7.82 -0.73
C ALA A 256 -23.30 -8.68 0.15
N LYS A 257 -23.23 -8.52 1.48
CA LYS A 257 -24.09 -9.26 2.42
C LYS A 257 -25.58 -8.98 2.22
N LEU A 258 -25.96 -7.76 1.85
CA LEU A 258 -27.36 -7.40 1.54
C LEU A 258 -27.92 -8.16 0.31
N ALA A 259 -27.06 -8.66 -0.58
CA ALA A 259 -27.47 -9.47 -1.72
C ALA A 259 -27.53 -10.98 -1.41
N GLU A 260 -26.93 -11.43 -0.29
CA GLU A 260 -26.93 -12.84 0.13
C GLU A 260 -28.28 -13.30 0.71
N ASP A 261 -29.10 -12.37 1.23
CA ASP A 261 -30.46 -12.63 1.73
C ASP A 261 -31.52 -12.07 0.76
N PRO A 262 -32.30 -12.92 0.06
CA PRO A 262 -33.33 -12.47 -0.88
C PRO A 262 -34.50 -11.68 -0.27
N HIS A 263 -34.73 -11.78 1.05
CA HIS A 263 -35.76 -11.01 1.75
C HIS A 263 -35.22 -9.63 2.17
N GLU A 264 -33.97 -9.53 2.65
CA GLU A 264 -33.32 -8.23 2.84
C GLU A 264 -32.95 -7.57 1.50
N ALA A 265 -32.88 -8.30 0.39
CA ALA A 265 -32.77 -7.71 -0.95
C ALA A 265 -34.08 -7.05 -1.46
N GLN A 266 -35.15 -6.93 -0.65
CA GLN A 266 -36.46 -6.44 -1.11
C GLN A 266 -37.06 -5.32 -0.24
N GLY A 267 -37.95 -4.53 -0.87
CA GLY A 267 -38.73 -3.49 -0.21
C GLY A 267 -38.06 -2.10 -0.12
N PRO A 268 -38.79 -1.09 0.43
CA PRO A 268 -38.52 0.32 0.15
C PRO A 268 -37.12 0.84 0.51
N ALA A 269 -36.45 0.28 1.52
CA ALA A 269 -35.09 0.71 1.87
C ALA A 269 -33.99 -0.04 1.06
N ALA A 270 -34.23 -1.26 0.55
CA ALA A 270 -33.35 -1.83 -0.48
C ALA A 270 -33.47 -1.02 -1.78
N ASP A 271 -34.66 -0.56 -2.14
CA ASP A 271 -34.87 0.26 -3.33
C ASP A 271 -34.25 1.66 -3.18
N LEU A 272 -34.22 2.21 -1.95
CA LEU A 272 -33.44 3.40 -1.61
C LEU A 272 -31.92 3.15 -1.77
N ILE A 273 -31.42 2.02 -1.26
CA ILE A 273 -30.00 1.64 -1.39
C ILE A 273 -29.61 1.47 -2.87
N ARG A 274 -30.40 0.73 -3.66
CA ARG A 274 -30.20 0.53 -5.11
C ARG A 274 -30.18 1.83 -5.90
N ARG A 275 -31.13 2.73 -5.63
CA ARG A 275 -31.33 3.93 -6.45
C ARG A 275 -30.42 5.09 -6.07
N GLU A 276 -30.08 5.23 -4.79
CA GLU A 276 -29.39 6.43 -4.29
C GLU A 276 -27.97 6.13 -3.79
N ILE A 277 -27.71 4.96 -3.19
CA ILE A 277 -26.43 4.65 -2.53
C ILE A 277 -25.49 3.84 -3.44
N VAL A 278 -26.00 2.79 -4.10
CA VAL A 278 -25.22 1.95 -5.02
C VAL A 278 -24.53 2.78 -6.12
N PRO A 279 -25.19 3.74 -6.81
CA PRO A 279 -24.54 4.56 -7.83
C PRO A 279 -23.31 5.31 -7.34
N VAL A 280 -23.31 5.78 -6.08
CA VAL A 280 -22.17 6.48 -5.49
C VAL A 280 -21.01 5.52 -5.23
N TYR A 281 -21.28 4.33 -4.69
CA TYR A 281 -20.26 3.28 -4.53
C TYR A 281 -19.75 2.74 -5.89
N THR A 282 -20.54 2.80 -6.97
CA THR A 282 -20.07 2.53 -8.34
C THR A 282 -19.12 3.61 -8.85
N ARG A 283 -19.45 4.90 -8.64
CA ARG A 283 -18.59 6.04 -9.05
C ARG A 283 -17.25 6.04 -8.30
N LEU A 284 -17.27 5.73 -7.00
CA LEU A 284 -16.08 5.58 -6.14
C LEU A 284 -15.10 4.48 -6.58
N SER A 285 -15.50 3.57 -7.48
CA SER A 285 -14.62 2.52 -8.01
C SER A 285 -13.33 3.09 -8.61
N VAL A 286 -13.43 4.20 -9.37
CA VAL A 286 -12.27 4.87 -10.00
C VAL A 286 -11.21 5.25 -8.97
N ALA A 287 -11.62 5.95 -7.90
CA ALA A 287 -10.71 6.31 -6.82
C ALA A 287 -10.10 5.05 -6.18
N SER A 288 -10.93 4.06 -5.83
CA SER A 288 -10.47 2.86 -5.14
C SER A 288 -9.45 2.02 -5.94
N PHE A 289 -9.66 1.86 -7.25
CA PHE A 289 -8.78 1.02 -8.06
C PHE A 289 -7.45 1.70 -8.39
N VAL A 290 -7.47 3.00 -8.70
CA VAL A 290 -6.25 3.74 -9.05
C VAL A 290 -5.40 4.01 -7.79
N PHE A 291 -6.00 4.23 -6.63
CA PHE A 291 -5.31 4.27 -5.33
C PHE A 291 -5.16 2.88 -4.67
N GLY A 292 -5.07 1.82 -5.47
CA GLY A 292 -4.51 0.54 -5.05
C GLY A 292 -5.41 -0.42 -4.29
N ALA A 293 -6.60 -0.03 -3.84
CA ALA A 293 -7.59 -0.97 -3.29
C ALA A 293 -8.17 -1.90 -4.39
N LYS A 294 -8.84 -2.97 -3.96
CA LYS A 294 -9.65 -3.86 -4.82
C LYS A 294 -10.95 -4.21 -4.08
N PRO A 295 -11.93 -3.29 -3.99
CA PRO A 295 -13.15 -3.55 -3.23
C PRO A 295 -14.00 -4.66 -3.85
N VAL A 296 -14.83 -5.30 -3.02
CA VAL A 296 -15.77 -6.37 -3.43
C VAL A 296 -16.64 -5.91 -4.61
N PRO A 297 -16.92 -6.74 -5.63
CA PRO A 297 -17.83 -6.38 -6.73
C PRO A 297 -19.19 -5.90 -6.20
N ILE A 298 -19.81 -4.94 -6.89
CA ILE A 298 -21.20 -4.58 -6.60
C ILE A 298 -22.11 -5.73 -7.10
N PRO A 299 -22.93 -6.34 -6.23
CA PRO A 299 -23.77 -7.50 -6.59
C PRO A 299 -24.76 -7.19 -7.71
N THR A 300 -24.99 -8.16 -8.60
CA THR A 300 -25.87 -8.04 -9.78
C THR A 300 -27.32 -7.75 -9.39
N GLU A 301 -27.70 -8.17 -8.19
CA GLU A 301 -29.02 -8.10 -7.55
C GLU A 301 -29.30 -6.68 -6.99
N LEU A 302 -28.24 -5.88 -6.86
CA LEU A 302 -28.27 -4.48 -6.42
C LEU A 302 -27.88 -3.50 -7.55
N ARG A 303 -27.31 -3.97 -8.67
CA ARG A 303 -27.17 -3.18 -9.90
C ARG A 303 -28.56 -2.90 -10.51
N PRO A 304 -28.77 -1.77 -11.20
CA PRO A 304 -30.00 -1.52 -11.95
C PRO A 304 -30.22 -2.60 -13.02
N GLN A 305 -31.36 -3.28 -12.99
CA GLN A 305 -31.76 -4.23 -14.05
C GLN A 305 -32.12 -3.43 -15.31
N ARG A 306 -31.38 -3.62 -16.41
CA ARG A 306 -31.53 -2.88 -17.67
C ARG A 306 -31.90 -3.83 -18.83
N PRO A 307 -32.76 -3.43 -19.77
CA PRO A 307 -33.02 -4.19 -20.99
C PRO A 307 -31.75 -4.41 -21.82
N THR A 308 -31.68 -5.53 -22.53
CA THR A 308 -30.53 -5.91 -23.40
C THR A 308 -30.38 -5.04 -24.64
N ASN A 309 -31.42 -4.30 -25.03
CA ASN A 309 -31.38 -3.34 -26.12
C ASN A 309 -30.99 -1.96 -25.55
N ILE A 310 -29.68 -1.66 -25.56
CA ILE A 310 -29.17 -0.42 -24.97
C ILE A 310 -29.50 0.78 -25.88
N VAL A 311 -30.54 1.51 -25.50
CA VAL A 311 -30.75 2.92 -25.84
C VAL A 311 -30.96 3.63 -24.52
N PHE A 312 -30.29 4.77 -24.32
CA PHE A 312 -30.44 5.57 -23.10
C PHE A 312 -31.49 6.67 -23.34
N ASP A 313 -32.45 6.80 -22.43
CA ASP A 313 -33.40 7.93 -22.41
C ASP A 313 -32.79 9.16 -21.70
N ARG A 314 -31.85 8.94 -20.77
CA ARG A 314 -31.23 9.99 -19.94
C ARG A 314 -29.73 9.83 -19.84
N LEU A 315 -29.06 10.95 -19.58
CA LEU A 315 -27.62 11.00 -19.37
C LEU A 315 -27.19 10.33 -18.06
N GLU A 316 -28.02 10.41 -17.02
CA GLU A 316 -27.79 9.74 -15.73
C GLU A 316 -27.68 8.21 -15.89
N ASP A 317 -28.55 7.63 -16.72
CA ASP A 317 -28.56 6.19 -17.01
C ASP A 317 -27.30 5.77 -17.77
N ALA A 318 -26.87 6.58 -18.75
CA ALA A 318 -25.65 6.35 -19.51
C ALA A 318 -24.39 6.46 -18.64
N GLU A 319 -24.29 7.50 -17.82
CA GLU A 319 -23.17 7.75 -16.91
C GLU A 319 -23.02 6.60 -15.89
N LEU A 320 -24.11 6.17 -15.27
CA LEU A 320 -24.08 5.03 -14.34
C LEU A 320 -23.71 3.71 -15.05
N SER A 321 -24.22 3.50 -16.28
CA SER A 321 -23.87 2.31 -17.07
C SER A 321 -22.38 2.28 -17.44
N LEU A 322 -21.78 3.44 -17.72
CA LEU A 322 -20.34 3.55 -17.95
C LEU A 322 -19.56 3.19 -16.68
N HIS A 323 -19.95 3.71 -15.52
CA HIS A 323 -19.28 3.40 -14.25
C HIS A 323 -19.38 1.91 -13.85
N GLU A 324 -20.47 1.22 -14.19
CA GLU A 324 -20.57 -0.25 -14.03
C GLU A 324 -19.55 -1.00 -14.90
N ILE A 325 -19.38 -0.60 -16.17
CA ILE A 325 -18.36 -1.18 -17.07
C ILE A 325 -16.95 -0.82 -16.60
N ILE A 326 -16.74 0.36 -15.98
CA ILE A 326 -15.46 0.78 -15.41
C ILE A 326 -15.10 -0.04 -14.15
N ASP A 327 -16.03 -0.38 -13.24
CA ASP A 327 -15.70 -1.28 -12.11
C ASP A 327 -15.30 -2.66 -12.62
N ASP A 328 -16.07 -3.25 -13.53
CA ASP A 328 -15.77 -4.56 -14.11
C ASP A 328 -14.44 -4.53 -14.91
N GLY A 329 -14.17 -3.42 -15.61
CA GLY A 329 -13.01 -3.19 -16.47
C GLY A 329 -11.71 -2.90 -15.71
N LEU A 330 -11.73 -2.05 -14.69
CA LEU A 330 -10.57 -1.81 -13.82
C LEU A 330 -10.24 -3.04 -12.97
N ARG A 331 -11.26 -3.78 -12.53
CA ARG A 331 -11.12 -5.09 -11.88
C ARG A 331 -10.47 -6.12 -12.80
N PHE A 332 -10.93 -6.20 -14.04
CA PHE A 332 -10.28 -7.02 -15.07
C PHE A 332 -8.84 -6.59 -15.31
N ALA A 333 -8.57 -5.31 -15.58
CA ALA A 333 -7.23 -4.82 -15.88
C ALA A 333 -6.24 -5.04 -14.73
N LYS A 334 -6.68 -4.91 -13.47
CA LYS A 334 -5.86 -5.19 -12.28
C LYS A 334 -5.50 -6.67 -12.15
N ASP A 335 -6.48 -7.56 -12.34
CA ASP A 335 -6.27 -9.00 -12.21
C ASP A 335 -5.50 -9.58 -13.42
N ALA A 336 -5.79 -9.05 -14.61
CA ALA A 336 -5.11 -9.38 -15.86
C ALA A 336 -3.64 -8.93 -15.84
N LYS A 337 -3.33 -7.69 -15.42
CA LYS A 337 -1.93 -7.25 -15.28
C LYS A 337 -1.19 -8.03 -14.21
N ALA A 338 -1.82 -8.33 -13.07
CA ALA A 338 -1.21 -9.19 -12.05
C ALA A 338 -0.83 -10.57 -12.63
N TRP A 339 -1.77 -11.26 -13.29
CA TRP A 339 -1.50 -12.53 -13.97
C TRP A 339 -0.42 -12.38 -15.06
N VAL A 340 -0.49 -11.37 -15.92
CA VAL A 340 0.48 -11.12 -17.01
C VAL A 340 1.91 -10.94 -16.45
N PHE A 341 2.10 -10.31 -15.29
CA PHE A 341 3.43 -10.12 -14.70
C PHE A 341 3.93 -11.32 -13.87
N THR A 342 3.05 -12.23 -13.41
CA THR A 342 3.46 -13.42 -12.64
C THR A 342 3.47 -14.72 -13.45
N ALA A 343 2.72 -14.81 -14.55
CA ALA A 343 2.62 -16.01 -15.35
C ALA A 343 3.89 -16.29 -16.16
N ASP A 344 4.30 -17.56 -16.17
CA ASP A 344 5.36 -18.10 -17.00
C ASP A 344 4.87 -18.27 -18.46
N PRO A 345 5.43 -17.53 -19.44
CA PRO A 345 5.06 -17.68 -20.85
C PRO A 345 5.43 -19.04 -21.46
N THR A 346 6.26 -19.84 -20.79
CA THR A 346 6.70 -21.16 -21.24
C THR A 346 5.84 -22.30 -20.69
N SER A 347 4.87 -22.02 -19.80
CA SER A 347 3.95 -23.02 -19.28
C SER A 347 3.05 -23.63 -20.38
N LEU A 348 2.88 -24.95 -20.35
CA LEU A 348 1.93 -25.69 -21.20
C LEU A 348 0.48 -25.18 -21.05
N SER A 349 0.12 -24.57 -19.93
CA SER A 349 -1.21 -23.99 -19.69
C SER A 349 -1.38 -22.57 -20.24
N TRP A 350 -0.29 -21.85 -20.52
CA TRP A 350 -0.31 -20.41 -20.81
C TRP A 350 -1.21 -20.04 -21.99
N ALA A 351 -1.21 -20.85 -23.05
CA ALA A 351 -2.02 -20.63 -24.23
C ALA A 351 -3.54 -20.70 -23.95
N ALA A 352 -3.96 -21.56 -23.03
CA ALA A 352 -5.37 -21.66 -22.60
C ALA A 352 -5.74 -20.51 -21.65
N GLU A 353 -4.87 -20.21 -20.70
CA GLU A 353 -5.06 -19.12 -19.73
C GLU A 353 -5.14 -17.75 -20.41
N ILE A 354 -4.20 -17.39 -21.29
CA ILE A 354 -4.24 -16.12 -22.02
C ILE A 354 -5.46 -16.03 -22.94
N ASN A 355 -5.94 -17.16 -23.47
CA ASN A 355 -7.16 -17.17 -24.27
C ASN A 355 -8.40 -16.86 -23.41
N ALA A 356 -8.50 -17.39 -22.19
CA ALA A 356 -9.56 -17.03 -21.25
C ALA A 356 -9.53 -15.54 -20.89
N TRP A 357 -8.33 -14.97 -20.67
CA TRP A 357 -8.16 -13.53 -20.45
C TRP A 357 -8.55 -12.69 -21.68
N ARG A 358 -8.19 -13.11 -22.90
CA ARG A 358 -8.60 -12.46 -24.16
C ARG A 358 -10.11 -12.47 -24.36
N VAL A 359 -10.78 -13.60 -24.11
CA VAL A 359 -12.25 -13.71 -24.18
C VAL A 359 -12.93 -12.73 -23.21
N ARG A 360 -12.44 -12.62 -21.98
CA ARG A 360 -12.96 -11.67 -20.99
C ARG A 360 -12.67 -10.20 -21.38
N SER A 361 -11.52 -9.93 -21.99
CA SER A 361 -11.20 -8.60 -22.55
C SER A 361 -12.17 -8.23 -23.67
N ALA A 362 -12.41 -9.15 -24.61
CA ALA A 362 -13.29 -8.95 -25.75
C ALA A 362 -14.74 -8.69 -25.34
N ASP A 363 -15.25 -9.35 -24.28
CA ASP A 363 -16.58 -9.04 -23.74
C ASP A 363 -16.67 -7.61 -23.17
N LEU A 364 -15.65 -7.18 -22.42
CA LEU A 364 -15.61 -5.84 -21.83
C LEU A 364 -15.50 -4.75 -22.90
N THR A 365 -14.65 -4.93 -23.91
CA THR A 365 -14.57 -4.04 -25.07
C THR A 365 -15.91 -3.99 -25.81
N ARG A 366 -16.50 -5.15 -26.13
CA ARG A 366 -17.83 -5.25 -26.77
C ARG A 366 -18.93 -4.54 -25.97
N ARG A 367 -18.92 -4.63 -24.64
CA ARG A 367 -19.84 -3.88 -23.76
C ARG A 367 -19.59 -2.38 -23.82
N SER A 368 -18.33 -1.95 -23.85
CA SER A 368 -17.93 -0.54 -23.97
C SER A 368 -18.34 0.06 -25.32
N ASP A 369 -18.15 -0.66 -26.42
CA ASP A 369 -18.53 -0.23 -27.76
C ASP A 369 -20.06 -0.12 -27.91
N GLN A 370 -20.80 -1.11 -27.38
CA GLN A 370 -22.27 -1.06 -27.31
C GLN A 370 -22.77 0.15 -26.50
N TRP A 371 -22.13 0.43 -25.36
CA TRP A 371 -22.41 1.64 -24.58
C TRP A 371 -22.15 2.91 -25.39
N GLN A 372 -21.02 3.00 -26.12
CA GLN A 372 -20.65 4.18 -26.90
C GLN A 372 -21.59 4.43 -28.08
N VAL A 373 -22.09 3.38 -28.75
CA VAL A 373 -23.13 3.51 -29.78
C VAL A 373 -24.43 4.06 -29.17
N ALA A 374 -24.90 3.49 -28.06
CA ALA A 374 -26.11 3.95 -27.37
C ALA A 374 -25.98 5.39 -26.84
N PHE A 375 -24.80 5.74 -26.33
CA PHE A 375 -24.47 7.08 -25.86
C PHE A 375 -24.45 8.10 -27.02
N ALA A 376 -23.86 7.75 -28.17
CA ALA A 376 -23.88 8.60 -29.35
C ALA A 376 -25.31 8.89 -29.85
N VAL A 377 -26.21 7.89 -29.79
CA VAL A 377 -27.64 8.08 -30.11
C VAL A 377 -28.33 9.04 -29.14
N LEU A 378 -28.11 8.89 -27.83
CA LEU A 378 -28.63 9.81 -26.80
C LEU A 378 -28.18 11.26 -27.05
N ILE A 379 -26.88 11.48 -27.26
CA ILE A 379 -26.33 12.84 -27.46
C ILE A 379 -26.81 13.44 -28.78
N ALA A 380 -26.95 12.64 -29.85
CA ALA A 380 -27.56 13.10 -31.10
C ALA A 380 -29.03 13.52 -30.92
N ALA A 381 -29.81 12.78 -30.12
CA ALA A 381 -31.21 13.09 -29.84
C ALA A 381 -31.40 14.34 -28.96
N GLN A 382 -30.44 14.67 -28.07
CA GLN A 382 -30.50 15.87 -27.22
C GLN A 382 -30.17 17.19 -27.94
N GLY A 383 -29.58 17.12 -29.14
CA GLY A 383 -29.34 18.30 -30.00
C GLY A 383 -28.05 19.07 -29.68
N ARG A 384 -27.93 20.30 -30.21
CA ARG A 384 -26.68 21.09 -30.18
C ARG A 384 -26.41 21.71 -28.79
N GLY A 385 -25.85 20.92 -27.89
CA GLY A 385 -25.32 21.37 -26.61
C GLY A 385 -24.83 20.22 -25.74
N SER A 386 -23.68 19.63 -26.06
CA SER A 386 -23.08 18.57 -25.23
C SER A 386 -22.81 19.08 -23.82
N THR A 387 -23.46 18.48 -22.82
CA THR A 387 -23.31 18.91 -21.42
C THR A 387 -21.92 18.55 -20.89
N GLY A 388 -21.49 19.22 -19.80
CA GLY A 388 -20.23 18.88 -19.14
C GLY A 388 -20.17 17.40 -18.71
N ALA A 389 -21.29 16.85 -18.22
CA ALA A 389 -21.41 15.44 -17.88
C ALA A 389 -21.32 14.51 -19.11
N ALA A 390 -21.86 14.89 -20.26
CA ALA A 390 -21.71 14.13 -21.50
C ALA A 390 -20.24 14.11 -21.98
N ARG A 391 -19.54 15.24 -21.90
CA ARG A 391 -18.09 15.27 -22.16
C ARG A 391 -17.30 14.42 -21.14
N MET A 392 -17.68 14.45 -19.86
CA MET A 392 -17.06 13.61 -18.83
C MET A 392 -17.25 12.10 -19.11
N CYS A 393 -18.45 11.68 -19.52
CA CYS A 393 -18.71 10.30 -19.95
C CYS A 393 -17.79 9.90 -21.13
N ARG A 394 -17.65 10.77 -22.14
CA ARG A 394 -16.72 10.54 -23.27
C ARG A 394 -15.26 10.44 -22.80
N LEU A 395 -14.83 11.29 -21.86
CA LEU A 395 -13.47 11.29 -21.31
C LEU A 395 -13.14 9.96 -20.60
N TYR A 396 -14.07 9.46 -19.77
CA TYR A 396 -13.90 8.21 -19.05
C TYR A 396 -14.02 6.97 -19.95
N TYR A 397 -14.89 7.00 -20.97
CA TYR A 397 -14.94 5.96 -22.01
C TYR A 397 -13.60 5.85 -22.75
N LEU A 398 -13.07 6.97 -23.27
CA LEU A 398 -11.78 7.00 -23.97
C LEU A 398 -10.66 6.47 -23.08
N THR A 399 -10.65 6.85 -21.80
CA THR A 399 -9.67 6.36 -20.81
C THR A 399 -9.79 4.84 -20.60
N LEU A 400 -11.02 4.32 -20.47
CA LEU A 400 -11.28 2.88 -20.32
C LEU A 400 -10.81 2.08 -21.54
N THR A 401 -11.01 2.57 -22.77
CA THR A 401 -10.54 1.92 -23.99
C THR A 401 -9.02 1.65 -23.95
N VAL A 402 -8.22 2.62 -23.49
CA VAL A 402 -6.76 2.45 -23.33
C VAL A 402 -6.42 1.45 -22.22
N TYR A 403 -7.14 1.49 -21.09
CA TYR A 403 -6.94 0.53 -19.99
C TYR A 403 -7.24 -0.92 -20.39
N LEU A 404 -8.28 -1.16 -21.21
CA LEU A 404 -8.64 -2.49 -21.70
C LEU A 404 -7.68 -2.99 -22.78
N GLY A 405 -7.35 -2.14 -23.77
CA GLY A 405 -6.39 -2.50 -24.83
C GLY A 405 -5.01 -2.87 -24.30
N THR A 406 -4.54 -2.16 -23.26
CA THR A 406 -3.23 -2.40 -22.63
C THR A 406 -3.28 -3.30 -21.39
N ALA A 407 -4.37 -4.02 -21.14
CA ALA A 407 -4.51 -4.91 -19.98
C ALA A 407 -3.69 -6.22 -20.10
N LEU A 408 -3.43 -6.70 -21.32
CA LEU A 408 -2.86 -8.02 -21.59
C LEU A 408 -1.42 -8.01 -22.12
N THR A 409 -0.70 -6.90 -21.92
CA THR A 409 0.66 -6.66 -22.42
C THR A 409 1.59 -6.18 -21.29
N ARG A 410 2.87 -6.55 -21.39
CA ARG A 410 3.97 -5.98 -20.58
C ARG A 410 4.65 -4.80 -21.29
N LEU A 411 4.41 -4.63 -22.60
CA LEU A 411 5.15 -3.73 -23.46
C LEU A 411 4.51 -2.34 -23.49
N GLU A 412 5.27 -1.32 -23.12
CA GLU A 412 4.79 0.06 -23.08
C GLU A 412 4.65 0.67 -24.49
N CYS A 413 5.24 0.07 -25.54
CA CYS A 413 4.94 0.44 -26.92
C CYS A 413 3.49 0.12 -27.34
N SER A 414 2.77 -0.76 -26.63
CA SER A 414 1.34 -0.98 -26.86
C SER A 414 0.47 0.26 -26.57
N PHE A 415 1.01 1.30 -25.91
CA PHE A 415 0.32 2.59 -25.80
C PHE A 415 0.33 3.40 -27.11
N ASP A 416 1.21 3.10 -28.09
CA ASP A 416 1.27 3.85 -29.36
C ASP A 416 0.03 3.60 -30.24
N GLU A 417 -0.59 2.42 -30.15
CA GLU A 417 -1.85 2.10 -30.85
C GLU A 417 -3.02 2.99 -30.41
N HIS A 418 -2.92 3.57 -29.21
CA HIS A 418 -3.95 4.42 -28.61
C HIS A 418 -3.68 5.94 -28.75
N MET A 419 -2.73 6.35 -29.60
CA MET A 419 -2.31 7.76 -29.65
C MET A 419 -3.42 8.74 -30.06
N THR A 420 -4.35 8.32 -30.92
CA THR A 420 -5.56 9.10 -31.28
C THR A 420 -6.58 9.17 -30.14
N THR A 421 -6.64 8.13 -29.30
CA THR A 421 -7.44 8.10 -28.06
C THR A 421 -6.87 9.09 -27.04
N PHE A 422 -5.55 9.13 -26.85
CA PHE A 422 -4.89 10.11 -25.98
C PHE A 422 -5.09 11.56 -26.45
N ALA A 423 -4.99 11.83 -27.75
CA ALA A 423 -5.33 13.15 -28.30
C ALA A 423 -6.79 13.53 -27.98
N SER A 424 -7.73 12.60 -28.19
CA SER A 424 -9.15 12.81 -27.87
C SER A 424 -9.41 13.05 -26.38
N ILE A 425 -8.60 12.50 -25.46
CA ILE A 425 -8.68 12.76 -24.02
C ILE A 425 -8.24 14.19 -23.70
N VAL A 426 -7.15 14.66 -24.30
CA VAL A 426 -6.65 16.05 -24.17
C VAL A 426 -7.69 17.04 -24.70
N ASP A 427 -8.24 16.81 -25.90
CA ASP A 427 -9.23 17.69 -26.52
C ASP A 427 -10.51 17.83 -25.66
N VAL A 428 -11.07 16.69 -25.22
CA VAL A 428 -12.31 16.67 -24.42
C VAL A 428 -12.11 17.31 -23.05
N ALA A 429 -10.96 17.12 -22.40
CA ALA A 429 -10.62 17.81 -21.15
C ALA A 429 -10.41 19.32 -21.38
N GLY A 430 -9.83 19.71 -22.53
CA GLY A 430 -9.68 21.10 -22.95
C GLY A 430 -11.04 21.80 -23.14
N GLU A 431 -12.00 21.14 -23.78
CA GLU A 431 -13.39 21.60 -23.91
C GLU A 431 -14.06 21.77 -22.53
N ILE A 432 -13.94 20.79 -21.62
CA ILE A 432 -14.54 20.85 -20.28
C ILE A 432 -14.02 22.08 -19.51
N LEU A 433 -12.70 22.32 -19.52
CA LEU A 433 -12.09 23.47 -18.85
C LEU A 433 -12.51 24.82 -19.45
N GLN A 434 -12.71 24.91 -20.77
CA GLN A 434 -13.27 26.11 -21.42
C GLN A 434 -14.71 26.36 -20.99
N ASP A 435 -15.54 25.31 -20.94
CA ASP A 435 -16.93 25.35 -20.48
C ASP A 435 -17.06 25.79 -19.01
N GLU A 436 -16.12 25.40 -18.14
CA GLU A 436 -16.09 25.81 -16.74
C GLU A 436 -15.63 27.26 -16.54
N GLU A 437 -14.54 27.68 -17.20
CA GLU A 437 -14.04 29.05 -17.11
C GLU A 437 -15.06 30.07 -17.65
N ALA A 438 -15.76 29.73 -18.74
CA ALA A 438 -16.85 30.53 -19.28
C ALA A 438 -18.06 30.68 -18.31
N ARG A 439 -18.26 29.73 -17.39
CA ARG A 439 -19.27 29.82 -16.32
C ARG A 439 -18.76 30.62 -15.13
N GLY A 440 -17.50 30.40 -14.73
CA GLY A 440 -16.86 31.15 -13.63
C GLY A 440 -16.81 32.65 -13.89
N ALA A 441 -16.53 33.06 -15.14
CA ALA A 441 -16.54 34.47 -15.56
C ALA A 441 -17.90 35.19 -15.39
N ALA A 442 -18.99 34.46 -15.14
CA ALA A 442 -20.32 35.03 -14.86
C ALA A 442 -20.65 35.16 -13.35
N ALA A 443 -19.77 34.72 -12.45
CA ALA A 443 -19.99 34.70 -11.00
C ALA A 443 -18.75 35.25 -10.25
N PRO A 444 -18.65 36.58 -10.03
CA PRO A 444 -17.39 37.22 -9.60
C PRO A 444 -16.84 36.84 -8.22
N ASP A 445 -17.67 36.32 -7.30
CA ASP A 445 -17.34 36.21 -5.87
C ASP A 445 -16.77 34.85 -5.42
N SER A 446 -16.50 33.92 -6.34
CA SER A 446 -16.03 32.55 -6.01
C SER A 446 -14.54 32.32 -6.27
N ASP A 447 -13.66 33.19 -5.75
CA ASP A 447 -12.20 33.09 -5.90
C ASP A 447 -11.55 32.13 -4.86
N GLY A 448 -12.20 30.99 -4.63
CA GLY A 448 -11.75 29.93 -3.74
C GLY A 448 -11.59 28.60 -4.50
N ALA A 449 -10.69 27.73 -4.03
CA ALA A 449 -10.55 26.40 -4.60
C ALA A 449 -11.84 25.58 -4.42
N ARG A 450 -12.05 24.59 -5.30
CA ARG A 450 -13.19 23.69 -5.30
C ARG A 450 -12.77 22.31 -4.82
N PHE A 451 -13.68 21.60 -4.17
CA PHE A 451 -13.50 20.20 -3.80
C PHE A 451 -14.66 19.39 -4.37
N SER A 452 -14.36 18.29 -5.05
CA SER A 452 -15.34 17.32 -5.55
C SER A 452 -15.15 15.99 -4.84
N PHE A 453 -16.22 15.32 -4.41
CA PHE A 453 -16.12 13.92 -3.95
C PHE A 453 -15.96 12.91 -5.10
N GLU A 454 -16.20 13.34 -6.34
CA GLU A 454 -16.15 12.49 -7.53
C GLU A 454 -14.90 12.79 -8.37
N SER A 455 -14.33 11.76 -9.01
CA SER A 455 -13.21 11.91 -9.94
C SER A 455 -13.67 12.60 -11.22
N GLY A 456 -12.96 13.65 -11.64
CA GLY A 456 -13.26 14.46 -12.82
C GLY A 456 -12.18 14.30 -13.88
N ILE A 457 -11.52 15.39 -14.27
CA ILE A 457 -10.55 15.43 -15.36
C ILE A 457 -9.12 15.08 -14.93
N VAL A 458 -8.80 15.15 -13.64
CA VAL A 458 -7.42 15.03 -13.15
C VAL A 458 -6.85 13.61 -13.36
N PRO A 459 -7.54 12.50 -13.02
CA PRO A 459 -7.03 11.15 -13.31
C PRO A 459 -6.83 10.85 -14.81
N PRO A 460 -7.78 11.14 -15.73
CA PRO A 460 -7.57 10.97 -17.18
C PRO A 460 -6.38 11.76 -17.73
N LEU A 461 -6.21 13.02 -17.29
CA LEU A 461 -5.08 13.85 -17.72
C LEU A 461 -3.75 13.36 -17.14
N TYR A 462 -3.69 12.97 -15.86
CA TYR A 462 -2.50 12.37 -15.27
C TYR A 462 -2.09 11.08 -15.97
N TYR A 463 -3.06 10.17 -16.20
CA TYR A 463 -2.84 8.92 -16.92
C TYR A 463 -2.28 9.16 -18.33
N THR A 464 -2.84 10.14 -19.06
CA THR A 464 -2.31 10.58 -20.36
C THR A 464 -0.88 11.10 -20.24
N ALA A 465 -0.59 11.94 -19.24
CA ALA A 465 0.73 12.53 -19.04
C ALA A 465 1.84 11.54 -18.63
N VAL A 466 1.49 10.37 -18.09
CA VAL A 466 2.46 9.33 -17.67
C VAL A 466 2.48 8.07 -18.55
N LYS A 467 1.44 7.78 -19.36
CA LYS A 467 1.39 6.59 -20.25
C LYS A 467 1.36 6.89 -21.75
N CYS A 468 1.04 8.11 -22.18
CA CYS A 468 1.24 8.47 -23.60
C CYS A 468 2.76 8.52 -23.91
N ARG A 469 3.19 8.03 -25.08
CA ARG A 469 4.61 8.08 -25.52
C ARG A 469 4.92 9.24 -26.49
N HIS A 470 3.96 10.13 -26.73
CA HIS A 470 4.10 11.29 -27.62
C HIS A 470 4.35 12.59 -26.82
N PRO A 471 5.54 13.23 -26.93
CA PRO A 471 5.93 14.38 -26.10
C PRO A 471 4.88 15.49 -26.00
N GLU A 472 4.38 16.00 -27.14
CA GLU A 472 3.42 17.11 -27.09
C GLU A 472 2.04 16.77 -26.53
N LEU A 473 1.58 15.51 -26.58
CA LEU A 473 0.33 15.12 -25.93
C LEU A 473 0.50 15.03 -24.40
N ARG A 474 1.65 14.54 -23.93
CA ARG A 474 2.00 14.56 -22.49
C ARG A 474 2.10 16.00 -21.97
N ARG A 475 2.81 16.86 -22.69
CA ARG A 475 2.95 18.28 -22.36
C ARG A 475 1.61 19.02 -22.45
N ALA A 476 0.73 18.69 -23.41
CA ALA A 476 -0.62 19.23 -23.46
C ALA A 476 -1.48 18.82 -22.25
N ALA A 477 -1.43 17.54 -21.84
CA ALA A 477 -2.12 17.08 -20.64
C ALA A 477 -1.61 17.79 -19.37
N ILE A 478 -0.29 17.99 -19.25
CA ILE A 478 0.32 18.79 -18.18
C ILE A 478 -0.12 20.26 -18.23
N ARG A 479 -0.18 20.88 -19.42
CA ARG A 479 -0.69 22.26 -19.60
C ARG A 479 -2.14 22.39 -19.13
N LEU A 480 -2.99 21.37 -19.35
CA LEU A 480 -4.37 21.34 -18.86
C LEU A 480 -4.47 21.13 -17.34
N LEU A 481 -3.67 20.23 -16.75
CA LEU A 481 -3.56 20.07 -15.30
C LEU A 481 -3.09 21.37 -14.60
N ARG A 482 -2.28 22.19 -15.29
CA ARG A 482 -1.76 23.49 -14.83
C ARG A 482 -2.64 24.70 -15.16
N ARG A 483 -3.85 24.50 -15.69
CA ARG A 483 -4.81 25.58 -15.97
C ARG A 483 -5.62 25.94 -14.71
N LYS A 484 -6.02 27.22 -14.51
CA LYS A 484 -6.69 27.66 -13.26
C LYS A 484 -7.88 26.79 -12.88
N GLY A 485 -8.76 26.46 -13.84
CA GLY A 485 -9.91 25.59 -13.60
C GLY A 485 -9.56 24.22 -12.98
N ALA A 486 -8.42 23.62 -13.35
CA ALA A 486 -7.93 22.36 -12.79
C ALA A 486 -7.13 22.56 -11.50
N LEU A 487 -6.22 23.54 -11.45
CA LEU A 487 -5.40 23.83 -10.26
C LEU A 487 -6.22 24.26 -9.05
N ASP A 488 -7.41 24.82 -9.27
CA ASP A 488 -8.37 25.18 -8.23
C ASP A 488 -9.45 24.10 -8.04
N CYS A 489 -9.13 22.83 -8.30
CA CYS A 489 -9.98 21.68 -8.03
C CYS A 489 -9.19 20.54 -7.35
N LYS A 490 -9.68 20.05 -6.20
CA LYS A 490 -9.28 18.77 -5.61
C LYS A 490 -10.40 17.75 -5.87
N GLU A 491 -10.08 16.68 -6.60
CA GLU A 491 -11.04 15.64 -7.00
C GLU A 491 -10.82 14.40 -6.13
N ASN A 492 -11.60 14.24 -5.05
CA ASN A 492 -11.39 13.30 -3.95
C ASN A 492 -9.95 13.36 -3.38
N LEU A 493 -9.10 12.40 -3.74
CA LEU A 493 -7.69 12.33 -3.32
C LEU A 493 -6.73 12.93 -4.36
N TRP A 494 -7.22 13.30 -5.56
CA TRP A 494 -6.42 13.93 -6.61
C TRP A 494 -6.26 15.43 -6.36
N ASP A 495 -5.03 15.85 -6.08
CA ASP A 495 -4.60 17.24 -6.12
C ASP A 495 -3.94 17.51 -7.49
N ALA A 496 -4.54 18.38 -8.30
CA ALA A 496 -4.04 18.75 -9.62
C ALA A 496 -2.62 19.37 -9.58
N ARG A 497 -2.30 20.15 -8.53
CA ARG A 497 -0.98 20.78 -8.32
C ARG A 497 0.07 19.71 -8.03
N LEU A 498 -0.26 18.72 -7.18
CA LEU A 498 0.63 17.59 -6.90
C LEU A 498 0.89 16.76 -8.17
N VAL A 499 -0.15 16.29 -8.85
CA VAL A 499 0.02 15.35 -9.96
C VAL A 499 0.58 15.99 -11.23
N ALA A 500 0.37 17.30 -11.44
CA ALA A 500 1.04 18.04 -12.51
C ALA A 500 2.57 18.07 -12.32
N ARG A 501 3.04 18.33 -11.09
CA ARG A 501 4.49 18.36 -10.77
C ARG A 501 5.11 16.96 -10.88
N ILE A 502 4.40 15.93 -10.40
CA ILE A 502 4.80 14.53 -10.58
C ILE A 502 4.90 14.17 -12.06
N ALA A 503 3.87 14.46 -12.87
CA ALA A 503 3.87 14.17 -14.30
C ALA A 503 4.96 14.93 -15.07
N MET A 504 5.22 16.21 -14.74
CA MET A 504 6.36 16.96 -15.28
C MET A 504 7.69 16.26 -14.98
N ARG A 505 7.96 15.97 -13.71
CA ARG A 505 9.22 15.37 -13.28
C ARG A 505 9.44 13.97 -13.85
N ILE A 506 8.36 13.22 -14.10
CA ILE A 506 8.39 11.97 -14.85
C ILE A 506 8.84 12.25 -16.29
N VAL A 507 8.13 13.11 -17.03
CA VAL A 507 8.45 13.46 -18.44
C VAL A 507 9.90 13.93 -18.60
N GLU A 508 10.37 14.83 -17.73
CA GLU A 508 11.76 15.30 -17.69
C GLU A 508 12.77 14.13 -17.65
N LEU A 509 12.54 13.15 -16.77
CA LEU A 509 13.44 12.02 -16.58
C LEU A 509 13.37 11.02 -17.74
N GLU A 510 12.18 10.73 -18.27
CA GLU A 510 12.03 9.82 -19.42
C GLU A 510 12.67 10.40 -20.69
N GLU A 511 12.49 11.71 -20.94
CA GLU A 511 13.05 12.42 -22.10
C GLU A 511 14.57 12.65 -21.96
N ALA A 512 15.06 13.05 -20.78
CA ALA A 512 16.50 13.21 -20.55
C ALA A 512 17.27 11.87 -20.63
N ARG A 513 16.66 10.76 -20.19
CA ARG A 513 17.26 9.42 -20.34
C ARG A 513 17.37 9.02 -21.81
N ALA A 514 16.35 9.31 -22.62
CA ALA A 514 16.39 9.06 -24.07
C ALA A 514 17.53 9.84 -24.75
N LEU A 515 17.69 11.14 -24.45
CA LEU A 515 18.77 11.96 -25.02
C LEU A 515 20.17 11.44 -24.67
N ARG A 516 20.40 10.99 -23.42
CA ARG A 516 21.68 10.37 -23.02
C ARG A 516 22.00 9.11 -23.84
N ILE A 517 21.01 8.26 -24.09
CA ILE A 517 21.22 6.98 -24.82
C ILE A 517 21.48 7.23 -26.32
N LEU A 518 21.01 8.35 -26.88
CA LEU A 518 21.30 8.77 -28.25
C LEU A 518 22.68 9.44 -28.42
N GLY A 519 23.48 9.56 -27.35
CA GLY A 519 24.82 10.16 -27.41
C GLY A 519 24.85 11.65 -27.71
N LYS A 520 23.70 12.34 -27.73
CA LYS A 520 23.61 13.78 -27.93
C LYS A 520 23.85 14.49 -26.60
N GLY A 521 24.70 15.51 -26.60
CA GLY A 521 25.12 16.22 -25.39
C GLY A 521 23.93 16.81 -24.65
N VAL A 522 23.66 16.31 -23.44
CA VAL A 522 22.57 16.79 -22.60
C VAL A 522 23.02 18.06 -21.89
N GLN A 523 22.51 19.20 -22.35
CA GLN A 523 22.52 20.42 -21.57
C GLN A 523 21.63 20.21 -20.33
N GLU A 524 22.10 20.59 -19.14
CA GLU A 524 21.38 20.30 -17.89
C GLU A 524 19.97 20.91 -17.87
N PRO A 525 18.97 20.22 -17.28
CA PRO A 525 17.59 20.67 -17.30
C PRO A 525 17.43 22.03 -16.62
N ASP A 526 16.82 22.96 -17.35
CA ASP A 526 16.78 24.38 -16.98
C ASP A 526 15.96 24.63 -15.70
N SER A 527 16.68 24.97 -14.62
CA SER A 527 16.17 25.15 -13.25
C SER A 527 15.16 26.29 -13.10
N ARG A 528 14.93 27.10 -14.14
CA ARG A 528 13.94 28.20 -14.15
C ARG A 528 12.49 27.76 -13.86
N HIS A 529 12.12 26.49 -14.09
CA HIS A 529 10.72 26.05 -14.08
C HIS A 529 10.15 25.60 -12.72
N ALA A 530 10.95 25.45 -11.66
CA ALA A 530 10.62 24.61 -10.50
C ALA A 530 10.08 25.32 -9.22
N LYS A 531 9.78 26.62 -9.25
CA LYS A 531 9.58 27.43 -8.01
C LYS A 531 8.14 27.89 -7.72
N ALA A 532 7.16 26.99 -7.79
CA ALA A 532 5.77 27.28 -7.43
C ALA A 532 5.15 26.18 -6.55
N TYR A 533 5.44 26.24 -5.24
CA TYR A 533 5.22 25.19 -4.23
C TYR A 533 6.02 23.91 -4.55
N ILE A 534 6.72 23.36 -3.56
CA ILE A 534 7.34 22.02 -3.63
C ILE A 534 6.58 21.18 -2.58
N PRO A 535 5.95 20.06 -2.97
CA PRO A 535 5.30 19.18 -2.00
C PRO A 535 6.38 18.41 -1.23
N ALA A 536 6.11 18.04 0.01
CA ALA A 536 7.13 17.35 0.82
C ALA A 536 7.56 16.02 0.15
N LYS A 537 8.82 15.61 0.35
CA LYS A 537 9.33 14.32 -0.16
C LYS A 537 8.38 13.17 0.20
N ASP A 538 7.85 13.20 1.42
CA ASP A 538 6.89 12.22 1.96
C ASP A 538 5.53 12.27 1.26
N GLU A 539 5.02 13.45 0.89
CA GLU A 539 3.75 13.60 0.14
C GLU A 539 3.86 12.95 -1.25
N ILE A 540 4.97 13.21 -1.96
CA ILE A 540 5.24 12.61 -3.27
C ILE A 540 5.47 11.11 -3.14
N GLN A 541 6.30 10.69 -2.17
CA GLN A 541 6.60 9.27 -1.95
C GLN A 541 5.33 8.48 -1.60
N ASN A 542 4.47 9.00 -0.73
CA ASN A 542 3.21 8.34 -0.39
C ASN A 542 2.31 8.23 -1.63
N PHE A 543 2.10 9.33 -2.37
CA PHE A 543 1.31 9.32 -3.60
C PHE A 543 1.82 8.30 -4.64
N LEU A 544 3.15 8.20 -4.85
CA LEU A 544 3.75 7.25 -5.80
C LEU A 544 3.78 5.80 -5.28
N LYS A 545 3.87 5.57 -3.97
CA LYS A 545 3.70 4.24 -3.35
C LYS A 545 2.26 3.74 -3.51
N MET A 546 1.29 4.66 -3.52
CA MET A 546 -0.15 4.38 -3.46
C MET A 546 -0.85 4.10 -4.81
N ILE A 547 -0.23 4.42 -5.96
CA ILE A 547 -0.82 4.17 -7.29
C ILE A 547 -0.14 2.99 -8.03
N PRO A 548 -0.68 1.76 -7.96
CA PRO A 548 -0.16 0.65 -8.74
C PRO A 548 -0.53 0.76 -10.23
N GLY A 549 0.43 0.39 -11.09
CA GLY A 549 0.24 0.33 -12.55
C GLY A 549 0.53 1.62 -13.33
N ASN A 550 0.55 2.79 -12.67
CA ASN A 550 0.91 4.07 -13.28
C ASN A 550 2.30 4.58 -12.86
N ARG A 551 3.23 3.66 -12.55
CA ARG A 551 4.65 4.01 -12.38
C ARG A 551 5.26 4.40 -13.75
N PRO A 552 6.27 5.28 -13.77
CA PRO A 552 7.06 5.56 -14.97
C PRO A 552 7.67 4.26 -15.48
N PRO A 553 7.48 3.90 -16.76
CA PRO A 553 8.15 2.72 -17.31
C PRO A 553 9.67 2.85 -17.33
N SER A 554 10.20 4.06 -17.56
CA SER A 554 11.63 4.25 -17.85
C SER A 554 12.54 4.41 -16.62
N ILE A 555 12.05 4.15 -15.40
CA ILE A 555 12.73 4.48 -14.14
C ILE A 555 12.75 3.26 -13.18
N PRO A 556 13.92 2.64 -12.93
CA PRO A 556 14.09 1.59 -11.92
C PRO A 556 13.67 2.01 -10.51
N HIS A 557 13.40 1.02 -9.66
CA HIS A 557 12.94 1.23 -8.28
C HIS A 557 13.91 2.08 -7.44
N GLU A 558 15.22 1.89 -7.66
CA GLU A 558 16.30 2.60 -6.98
C GLU A 558 16.53 4.02 -7.55
N GLU A 559 16.34 4.22 -8.86
CA GLU A 559 16.49 5.54 -9.50
C GLU A 559 15.31 6.48 -9.25
N ALA A 560 14.17 5.96 -8.80
CA ALA A 560 13.01 6.79 -8.44
C ALA A 560 13.32 7.78 -7.29
N GLU A 561 14.41 7.57 -6.54
CA GLU A 561 14.86 8.51 -5.50
C GLU A 561 15.45 9.82 -6.08
N TRP A 562 15.93 9.84 -7.32
CA TRP A 562 16.44 11.05 -7.99
C TRP A 562 15.34 12.01 -8.52
N ILE A 563 14.07 11.68 -8.24
CA ILE A 563 12.97 12.63 -8.33
C ILE A 563 13.12 13.76 -7.29
N PHE A 564 13.87 13.54 -6.18
CA PHE A 564 13.77 14.33 -4.95
C PHE A 564 14.90 15.35 -4.66
N GLU A 565 15.88 15.56 -5.54
CA GLU A 565 17.12 16.32 -5.21
C GLU A 565 17.20 17.79 -5.73
N ALA A 566 16.13 18.33 -6.32
CA ALA A 566 16.15 19.65 -6.95
C ALA A 566 15.98 20.85 -5.97
N GLU A 567 16.80 20.92 -4.92
CA GLU A 567 16.59 21.82 -3.76
C GLU A 567 17.68 22.93 -3.60
N ALA A 568 18.07 23.62 -4.67
CA ALA A 568 19.08 24.70 -4.57
C ALA A 568 18.95 25.84 -5.61
N ALA A 569 18.24 26.93 -5.27
CA ALA A 569 18.51 28.31 -5.75
C ALA A 569 17.54 29.36 -5.14
N GLY A 570 18.01 30.59 -4.92
CA GLY A 570 17.19 31.71 -4.40
C GLY A 570 16.16 32.31 -5.37
N PRO A 571 15.35 33.30 -4.93
CA PRO A 571 14.31 33.94 -5.74
C PRO A 571 14.85 35.02 -6.69
N VAL A 572 14.31 35.09 -7.91
CA VAL A 572 14.62 36.08 -8.97
C VAL A 572 13.29 36.41 -9.72
N PRO A 573 13.07 37.63 -10.25
CA PRO A 573 11.75 38.08 -10.71
C PRO A 573 11.15 37.38 -11.94
N GLU A 574 9.85 37.57 -12.14
CA GLU A 574 9.08 37.10 -13.30
C GLU A 574 9.46 37.86 -14.59
N GLY A 575 9.74 37.10 -15.66
CA GLY A 575 10.01 37.65 -17.00
C GLY A 575 10.26 36.53 -18.02
N ASP A 576 9.41 36.50 -19.06
CA ASP A 576 9.51 35.79 -20.34
C ASP A 576 9.79 34.27 -20.38
N VAL A 577 8.90 33.56 -21.10
CA VAL A 577 9.01 32.14 -21.46
C VAL A 577 8.56 31.97 -22.91
N VAL A 578 9.42 31.45 -23.80
CA VAL A 578 9.11 30.70 -25.04
C VAL A 578 10.43 30.30 -25.75
N GLU A 579 10.37 29.30 -26.64
CA GLU A 579 11.41 28.88 -27.62
C GLU A 579 12.80 28.45 -27.11
N ALA A 580 13.01 27.12 -27.06
CA ALA A 580 14.22 26.47 -27.59
C ALA A 580 14.01 24.95 -27.72
N LEU A 581 13.90 24.43 -28.95
CA LEU A 581 14.34 23.08 -29.37
C LEU A 581 14.08 22.93 -30.88
N GLY A 582 15.08 23.21 -31.71
CA GLY A 582 15.03 22.91 -33.15
C GLY A 582 15.16 21.41 -33.39
N LEU A 583 14.28 20.84 -34.22
CA LEU A 583 14.41 19.47 -34.71
C LEU A 583 15.42 19.45 -35.88
N PRO A 584 16.34 18.47 -35.94
CA PRO A 584 17.20 18.26 -37.11
C PRO A 584 16.43 17.54 -38.24
N ASP A 585 16.81 17.84 -39.48
CA ASP A 585 16.19 17.25 -40.68
C ASP A 585 16.63 15.80 -40.98
N ASP A 586 15.75 15.14 -41.76
CA ASP A 586 15.88 13.94 -42.60
C ASP A 586 16.15 12.51 -42.03
N ASP A 587 15.53 11.57 -42.77
CA ASP A 587 15.91 10.17 -43.03
C ASP A 587 15.87 9.07 -41.93
N ASP A 588 15.00 9.17 -40.92
CA ASP A 588 14.44 7.94 -40.29
C ASP A 588 12.98 8.05 -39.84
N VAL A 589 12.07 8.19 -40.81
CA VAL A 589 10.61 8.29 -40.60
C VAL A 589 9.94 6.93 -40.72
N ARG A 590 9.71 6.22 -39.60
CA ARG A 590 8.79 5.08 -39.54
C ARG A 590 7.78 5.16 -38.40
N SER A 591 6.50 5.06 -38.78
CA SER A 591 5.32 4.78 -37.94
C SER A 591 5.19 5.56 -36.62
N SER A 592 4.81 6.84 -36.74
CA SER A 592 3.78 7.46 -35.89
C SER A 592 2.81 8.22 -36.81
N PRO A 593 1.49 8.19 -36.57
CA PRO A 593 0.53 9.00 -37.33
C PRO A 593 0.69 10.52 -37.11
N PHE A 594 1.60 10.94 -36.23
CA PHE A 594 1.92 12.33 -35.92
C PHE A 594 3.38 12.72 -36.27
N HIS A 595 4.04 11.97 -37.16
CA HIS A 595 5.38 12.25 -37.70
C HIS A 595 6.56 12.35 -36.68
N VAL A 596 6.36 12.03 -35.40
CA VAL A 596 7.44 11.98 -34.40
C VAL A 596 8.35 10.75 -34.62
N PRO A 597 9.67 10.92 -34.85
CA PRO A 597 10.63 9.81 -34.99
C PRO A 597 10.63 8.88 -33.77
N GLU A 598 10.96 7.60 -33.94
CA GLU A 598 10.96 6.65 -32.82
C GLU A 598 12.00 7.02 -31.75
N ALA A 599 13.17 7.53 -32.16
CA ALA A 599 14.21 8.07 -31.27
C ALA A 599 13.74 9.27 -30.42
N ALA A 600 12.66 9.97 -30.81
CA ALA A 600 12.08 11.08 -30.06
C ALA A 600 10.93 10.65 -29.11
N ARG A 601 10.70 9.34 -28.95
CA ARG A 601 9.73 8.77 -28.00
C ARG A 601 10.44 8.13 -26.82
N VAL A 602 9.74 8.00 -25.70
CA VAL A 602 10.25 7.29 -24.51
C VAL A 602 10.54 5.83 -24.87
N MET A 603 11.77 5.38 -24.66
CA MET A 603 12.23 4.04 -25.06
C MET A 603 11.56 2.91 -24.28
N ASN A 604 11.56 1.70 -24.87
CA ASN A 604 10.91 0.52 -24.31
C ASN A 604 11.59 0.04 -23.02
N ALA A 605 10.78 -0.04 -21.96
CA ALA A 605 11.07 -0.77 -20.75
C ALA A 605 10.28 -2.09 -20.78
N ASP A 606 10.96 -3.24 -20.84
CA ASP A 606 10.33 -4.53 -20.58
C ASP A 606 10.40 -4.85 -19.09
N ILE A 607 9.25 -4.79 -18.41
CA ILE A 607 9.12 -5.15 -17.00
C ILE A 607 8.99 -6.67 -16.92
N SER A 608 10.14 -7.33 -16.75
CA SER A 608 10.22 -8.79 -16.63
C SER A 608 9.54 -9.33 -15.37
N PRO A 609 9.19 -10.63 -15.34
CA PRO A 609 8.58 -11.25 -14.17
C PRO A 609 9.54 -11.22 -12.97
N ARG A 610 8.99 -11.31 -11.75
CA ARG A 610 9.75 -11.25 -10.49
C ARG A 610 10.97 -12.19 -10.50
N VAL A 611 12.16 -11.59 -10.47
CA VAL A 611 13.37 -12.28 -9.99
C VAL A 611 13.24 -12.44 -8.46
N SER A 612 13.78 -13.53 -7.91
CA SER A 612 13.75 -13.80 -6.47
C SER A 612 14.52 -12.74 -5.69
N GLY A 613 13.80 -11.81 -5.06
CA GLY A 613 14.34 -10.62 -4.39
C GLY A 613 13.32 -9.48 -4.28
N GLY A 614 12.27 -9.48 -5.11
CA GLY A 614 11.14 -8.55 -5.00
C GLY A 614 11.30 -7.25 -5.79
N SER A 615 12.52 -6.88 -6.16
CA SER A 615 12.80 -5.81 -7.13
C SER A 615 12.25 -6.14 -8.52
N TRP A 616 11.79 -5.11 -9.23
CA TRP A 616 11.42 -5.19 -10.64
C TRP A 616 12.63 -4.86 -11.50
N VAL A 617 13.03 -5.78 -12.39
CA VAL A 617 14.13 -5.54 -13.33
C VAL A 617 13.54 -5.06 -14.66
N THR A 618 13.87 -3.82 -15.03
CA THR A 618 13.53 -3.24 -16.33
C THR A 618 14.61 -3.58 -17.35
N PHE A 619 14.28 -4.40 -18.34
CA PHE A 619 15.17 -4.73 -19.44
C PHE A 619 14.96 -3.79 -20.63
N TRP A 620 16.07 -3.30 -21.21
CA TRP A 620 16.05 -2.39 -22.35
C TRP A 620 16.19 -3.16 -23.66
N VAL A 621 15.05 -3.62 -24.20
CA VAL A 621 15.01 -4.33 -25.48
C VAL A 621 15.08 -3.32 -26.63
N LYS A 622 16.23 -3.23 -27.31
CA LYS A 622 16.30 -2.60 -28.64
C LYS A 622 15.28 -3.31 -29.56
N PRO A 623 14.46 -2.58 -30.36
CA PRO A 623 13.52 -3.22 -31.27
C PRO A 623 14.23 -4.16 -32.26
N GLN A 624 14.16 -5.47 -32.03
CA GLN A 624 14.39 -6.42 -33.10
C GLN A 624 13.20 -6.32 -34.05
N MET A 625 13.45 -5.87 -35.29
CA MET A 625 12.41 -5.83 -36.31
C MET A 625 11.90 -7.25 -36.56
N GLN A 626 10.65 -7.54 -36.18
CA GLN A 626 9.94 -8.70 -36.70
C GLN A 626 9.60 -8.47 -38.17
N GLY A 627 10.56 -8.81 -39.03
CA GLY A 627 10.30 -9.01 -40.45
C GLY A 627 9.26 -10.10 -40.65
N SER A 628 8.19 -9.76 -41.37
CA SER A 628 7.15 -10.66 -41.88
C SER A 628 7.73 -11.70 -42.89
N PRO A 629 6.97 -12.72 -43.37
CA PRO A 629 5.52 -12.93 -43.24
C PRO A 629 5.06 -14.36 -42.88
N LEU A 630 3.72 -14.52 -42.83
CA LEU A 630 2.84 -15.69 -42.61
C LEU A 630 2.09 -15.55 -41.27
N ILE A 631 0.76 -15.40 -41.23
CA ILE A 631 -0.28 -15.68 -42.23
C ILE A 631 -1.18 -14.45 -42.45
N THR A 632 -1.34 -14.02 -43.71
CA THR A 632 -2.35 -13.04 -44.12
C THR A 632 -3.34 -13.71 -45.08
N LEU A 633 -4.58 -13.97 -44.64
CA LEU A 633 -5.70 -14.29 -45.54
C LEU A 633 -7.06 -14.15 -44.82
N LEU A 634 -8.07 -13.70 -45.58
CA LEU A 634 -9.51 -13.72 -45.27
C LEU A 634 -10.05 -12.76 -44.19
N HIS A 635 -10.06 -11.46 -44.51
CA HIS A 635 -11.23 -10.63 -44.23
C HIS A 635 -12.13 -10.62 -45.48
N PHE A 636 -13.36 -11.15 -45.38
CA PHE A 636 -14.51 -10.77 -46.22
C PHE A 636 -15.83 -11.15 -45.51
N PHE A 637 -16.86 -10.30 -45.67
CA PHE A 637 -18.26 -10.44 -45.22
C PHE A 637 -19.13 -11.07 -46.36
N PRO A 638 -20.47 -11.32 -46.23
CA PRO A 638 -21.39 -11.28 -45.07
C PRO A 638 -22.42 -12.45 -44.95
N LEU A 639 -23.26 -12.39 -43.89
CA LEU A 639 -24.71 -12.79 -43.84
C LEU A 639 -25.18 -14.28 -43.76
N PHE A 640 -26.44 -14.39 -43.32
CA PHE A 640 -27.38 -15.54 -43.25
C PHE A 640 -27.27 -16.64 -42.15
N GLN A 641 -28.31 -16.63 -41.29
CA GLN A 641 -28.93 -17.78 -40.59
C GLN A 641 -29.93 -18.52 -41.53
N PRO A 642 -30.63 -19.61 -41.14
CA PRO A 642 -30.41 -20.61 -40.05
C PRO A 642 -30.58 -22.09 -40.54
N THR A 643 -30.41 -23.10 -39.66
CA THR A 643 -31.49 -24.03 -39.18
C THR A 643 -31.02 -25.40 -38.59
N ARG A 644 -31.68 -25.78 -37.48
CA ARG A 644 -32.17 -27.12 -37.03
C ARG A 644 -31.36 -28.44 -37.19
N ALA A 645 -31.47 -29.24 -36.11
CA ALA A 645 -31.66 -30.71 -36.06
C ALA A 645 -30.42 -31.63 -36.28
N ARG A 646 -30.32 -32.85 -35.68
CA ARG A 646 -31.14 -33.56 -34.65
C ARG A 646 -30.38 -34.77 -34.06
N GLN A 647 -30.54 -35.03 -32.74
CA GLN A 647 -30.35 -36.33 -32.04
C GLN A 647 -28.93 -36.96 -32.20
N ILE A 648 -28.47 -38.07 -31.61
CA ILE A 648 -28.95 -39.30 -30.91
C ILE A 648 -27.82 -39.64 -29.88
N ASP A 649 -27.95 -40.33 -28.74
CA ASP A 649 -28.95 -40.54 -27.67
C ASP A 649 -28.28 -41.41 -26.56
N PHE A 650 -28.90 -41.60 -25.37
CA PHE A 650 -28.69 -42.62 -24.29
C PHE A 650 -27.34 -43.39 -24.10
N LEU A 651 -26.85 -43.73 -22.90
CA LEU A 651 -27.49 -44.40 -21.74
C LEU A 651 -26.50 -44.34 -20.53
N THR A 652 -26.81 -43.74 -19.37
CA THR A 652 -27.45 -44.34 -18.16
C THR A 652 -26.76 -45.57 -17.55
N ILE A 653 -26.46 -45.52 -16.24
CA ILE A 653 -26.89 -46.49 -15.19
C ILE A 653 -26.57 -45.89 -13.78
N ILE A 654 -26.65 -46.64 -12.68
CA ILE A 654 -27.32 -46.22 -11.43
C ILE A 654 -26.50 -46.53 -10.15
N ILE A 655 -26.72 -45.81 -9.01
CA ILE A 655 -27.06 -46.37 -7.66
C ILE A 655 -27.20 -45.28 -6.55
N MET A 656 -28.46 -45.03 -6.16
CA MET A 656 -29.05 -44.84 -4.80
C MET A 656 -28.65 -43.69 -3.82
N ALA A 657 -29.55 -43.51 -2.83
CA ALA A 657 -29.62 -42.43 -1.85
C ALA A 657 -30.10 -42.97 -0.46
N PRO A 658 -30.94 -42.29 0.37
CA PRO A 658 -30.47 -41.45 1.48
C PRO A 658 -31.06 -41.78 2.88
N SER A 659 -30.75 -40.92 3.87
CA SER A 659 -31.44 -40.79 5.20
C SER A 659 -31.11 -41.90 6.23
N LEU A 660 -31.38 -41.78 7.55
CA LEU A 660 -32.13 -40.82 8.39
C LEU A 660 -31.63 -40.94 9.86
N VAL A 661 -31.97 -39.99 10.76
CA VAL A 661 -32.46 -40.20 12.17
C VAL A 661 -32.37 -38.90 13.01
N GLN A 662 -33.41 -38.64 13.83
CA GLN A 662 -33.48 -37.61 14.89
C GLN A 662 -33.36 -38.31 16.28
N LEU A 663 -33.25 -37.70 17.46
CA LEU A 663 -34.06 -36.63 18.08
C LEU A 663 -33.54 -36.36 19.52
N SER A 664 -34.01 -35.27 20.15
CA SER A 664 -34.09 -35.05 21.63
C SER A 664 -32.84 -34.55 22.39
N LEU A 665 -32.94 -33.78 23.50
CA LEU A 665 -33.87 -32.71 23.93
C LEU A 665 -33.30 -32.04 25.23
N LEU A 666 -33.74 -30.82 25.55
CA LEU A 666 -33.63 -30.10 26.85
C LEU A 666 -32.27 -29.58 27.40
N THR A 667 -32.32 -28.30 27.84
CA THR A 667 -31.54 -27.63 28.92
C THR A 667 -30.00 -27.54 28.82
N ALA A 668 -29.34 -26.42 29.15
CA ALA A 668 -29.73 -25.36 30.08
C ALA A 668 -29.43 -23.92 29.58
N VAL A 669 -29.90 -22.93 30.36
CA VAL A 669 -29.70 -21.50 30.10
C VAL A 669 -28.32 -21.03 30.60
N SER A 670 -27.59 -20.33 29.73
CA SER A 670 -26.49 -19.43 30.12
C SER A 670 -26.52 -18.18 29.26
N PHE A 671 -27.23 -17.13 29.70
CA PHE A 671 -26.99 -15.78 29.20
C PHE A 671 -25.62 -15.31 29.71
N THR A 672 -24.71 -14.97 28.80
CA THR A 672 -23.59 -14.07 29.10
C THR A 672 -23.79 -12.78 28.31
N SER A 673 -23.74 -11.65 29.02
CA SER A 673 -23.92 -10.33 28.41
C SER A 673 -22.79 -10.03 27.42
N SER A 674 -23.10 -9.25 26.38
CA SER A 674 -22.08 -8.52 25.62
C SER A 674 -21.44 -7.48 26.53
N ALA A 675 -20.41 -7.90 27.27
CA ALA A 675 -19.59 -6.99 28.06
C ALA A 675 -18.87 -6.00 27.13
N LEU A 676 -18.66 -4.78 27.62
CA LEU A 676 -17.60 -3.93 27.09
C LEU A 676 -16.28 -4.69 27.28
N ALA A 677 -15.40 -4.68 26.27
CA ALA A 677 -14.04 -5.23 26.41
C ALA A 677 -13.34 -4.44 27.54
N ALA A 678 -13.06 -5.12 28.65
CA ALA A 678 -12.68 -4.48 29.88
C ALA A 678 -11.16 -4.57 30.05
N PHE A 679 -10.46 -3.48 29.74
CA PHE A 679 -9.02 -3.38 29.95
C PHE A 679 -8.67 -3.69 31.41
N GLY A 680 -7.89 -4.76 31.62
CA GLY A 680 -7.60 -5.24 32.95
C GLY A 680 -6.95 -6.61 32.95
N TYR A 681 -6.61 -7.08 34.14
CA TYR A 681 -6.17 -8.46 34.34
C TYR A 681 -7.00 -9.15 35.42
N THR A 682 -7.19 -10.44 35.25
CA THR A 682 -7.86 -11.32 36.22
C THR A 682 -6.93 -12.46 36.62
N THR A 683 -7.22 -13.11 37.76
CA THR A 683 -6.52 -14.33 38.15
C THR A 683 -7.38 -15.54 37.81
N SER A 684 -6.87 -16.44 36.97
CA SER A 684 -7.56 -17.68 36.58
C SER A 684 -6.65 -18.88 36.84
N GLY A 685 -6.92 -19.58 37.95
CA GLY A 685 -6.05 -20.63 38.47
C GLY A 685 -4.61 -20.14 38.69
N ASN A 686 -3.65 -20.79 38.04
CA ASN A 686 -2.24 -20.41 38.08
C ASN A 686 -1.84 -19.33 37.05
N ASN A 687 -2.79 -18.63 36.41
CA ASN A 687 -2.46 -17.60 35.41
C ASN A 687 -2.99 -16.21 35.81
N TYR A 688 -2.26 -15.17 35.43
CA TYR A 688 -2.84 -13.85 35.20
C TYR A 688 -3.33 -13.80 33.75
N VAL A 689 -4.60 -13.50 33.54
CA VAL A 689 -5.21 -13.34 32.21
C VAL A 689 -5.39 -11.85 31.97
N VAL A 690 -4.67 -11.31 31.00
CA VAL A 690 -4.61 -9.89 30.64
C VAL A 690 -5.46 -9.66 29.38
N ASP A 691 -6.42 -8.73 29.45
CA ASP A 691 -7.12 -8.19 28.29
C ASP A 691 -6.59 -6.78 28.02
N THR A 692 -6.11 -6.55 26.79
CA THR A 692 -5.55 -5.25 26.35
C THR A 692 -6.61 -4.19 26.07
N GLY A 693 -7.90 -4.55 26.05
CA GLY A 693 -9.00 -3.64 25.71
C GLY A 693 -8.98 -3.20 24.24
N SER A 694 -8.20 -3.85 23.38
CA SER A 694 -8.04 -3.46 21.98
C SER A 694 -9.28 -3.76 21.13
N SER A 695 -9.50 -2.96 20.09
CA SER A 695 -10.56 -3.15 19.10
C SER A 695 -10.36 -4.44 18.28
N ASN A 696 -9.10 -4.81 18.04
CA ASN A 696 -8.68 -6.10 17.53
C ASN A 696 -8.28 -7.02 18.71
N THR A 697 -9.25 -7.31 19.58
CA THR A 697 -9.09 -7.86 20.94
C THR A 697 -7.93 -8.84 21.10
N LEU A 698 -6.91 -8.43 21.88
CA LEU A 698 -5.78 -9.26 22.28
C LEU A 698 -5.90 -9.61 23.78
N VAL A 699 -5.94 -10.90 24.08
CA VAL A 699 -5.96 -11.45 25.45
C VAL A 699 -4.83 -12.47 25.61
N PHE A 700 -4.02 -12.39 26.66
CA PHE A 700 -2.95 -13.35 26.90
C PHE A 700 -2.88 -13.81 28.36
N SER A 701 -2.40 -15.03 28.59
CA SER A 701 -2.39 -15.70 29.91
C SER A 701 -0.97 -16.03 30.35
N VAL A 702 -0.51 -15.43 31.44
CA VAL A 702 0.86 -15.57 31.98
C VAL A 702 0.87 -16.43 33.24
N SER A 703 1.72 -17.45 33.25
CA SER A 703 1.99 -18.35 34.38
C SER A 703 2.47 -17.59 35.62
N ARG A 704 1.75 -17.72 36.73
CA ARG A 704 2.08 -17.11 38.03
C ARG A 704 3.23 -17.82 38.77
N SER A 705 3.66 -18.98 38.29
CA SER A 705 4.77 -19.74 38.86
C SER A 705 6.04 -19.70 38.00
N SER A 706 5.94 -19.48 36.68
CA SER A 706 7.08 -19.61 35.75
C SER A 706 7.26 -18.47 34.74
N CYS A 707 6.30 -17.53 34.67
CA CYS A 707 6.23 -16.45 33.66
C CYS A 707 5.96 -16.87 32.20
N ASP A 708 5.86 -18.17 31.89
CA ASP A 708 5.43 -18.64 30.57
C ASP A 708 4.08 -18.04 30.15
N ILE A 709 4.00 -17.53 28.91
CA ILE A 709 2.71 -17.20 28.29
C ILE A 709 2.11 -18.49 27.72
N ASN A 710 0.98 -18.90 28.29
CA ASN A 710 0.34 -20.21 28.07
C ASN A 710 -0.88 -20.14 27.12
N SER A 711 -1.35 -18.94 26.79
CA SER A 711 -2.41 -18.67 25.81
C SER A 711 -2.26 -17.25 25.28
N ILE A 712 -2.43 -17.06 23.98
CA ILE A 712 -2.38 -15.77 23.27
C ILE A 712 -3.54 -15.78 22.28
N LYS A 713 -4.62 -15.07 22.60
CA LYS A 713 -5.82 -15.00 21.77
C LYS A 713 -5.92 -13.65 21.08
N TYR A 714 -5.76 -13.65 19.76
CA TYR A 714 -5.97 -12.48 18.92
C TYR A 714 -7.29 -12.62 18.17
N ARG A 715 -8.23 -11.71 18.44
CA ARG A 715 -9.59 -11.67 17.88
C ARG A 715 -10.37 -13.00 18.06
N GLY A 716 -10.09 -13.69 19.17
CA GLY A 716 -10.65 -14.99 19.53
C GLY A 716 -9.84 -16.20 19.05
N ASN A 717 -8.93 -16.02 18.11
CA ASN A 717 -8.07 -17.09 17.58
C ASN A 717 -6.92 -17.36 18.55
N GLU A 718 -6.80 -18.60 19.04
CA GLU A 718 -5.66 -19.03 19.86
C GLU A 718 -4.41 -19.19 18.99
N LEU A 719 -3.33 -18.49 19.38
CA LEU A 719 -2.05 -18.43 18.67
C LEU A 719 -0.91 -19.12 19.43
N GLN A 720 -1.04 -19.38 20.74
CA GLN A 720 0.02 -20.00 21.52
C GLN A 720 0.15 -21.50 21.22
N TYR A 721 1.37 -21.97 21.03
CA TYR A 721 1.66 -23.40 20.94
C TYR A 721 1.35 -24.10 22.28
N ALA A 722 0.49 -25.13 22.23
CA ALA A 722 -0.12 -25.71 23.42
C ALA A 722 0.83 -26.54 24.31
N SER A 723 1.87 -27.16 23.74
CA SER A 723 2.76 -28.07 24.49
C SER A 723 3.94 -27.38 25.19
N GLN A 724 4.22 -26.12 24.86
CA GLN A 724 5.30 -25.35 25.50
C GLN A 724 5.02 -23.84 25.38
N GLY A 725 5.10 -23.13 26.51
CA GLY A 725 4.84 -21.69 26.59
C GLY A 725 5.84 -20.81 25.85
N THR A 726 5.42 -19.57 25.62
CA THR A 726 6.25 -18.46 25.13
C THR A 726 6.98 -17.82 26.31
N HIS A 727 8.31 -17.65 26.21
CA HIS A 727 9.14 -17.30 27.37
C HIS A 727 10.55 -16.77 27.03
N ILE A 728 11.31 -16.41 28.06
CA ILE A 728 12.75 -16.17 27.99
C ILE A 728 13.54 -17.49 27.92
N SER A 729 14.57 -17.52 27.08
CA SER A 729 15.51 -18.61 26.78
C SER A 729 14.85 -19.98 26.55
N SER A 730 14.60 -20.77 27.61
CA SER A 730 13.93 -22.07 27.53
C SER A 730 12.83 -22.25 28.60
N GLY A 731 12.38 -21.14 29.17
CA GLY A 731 11.55 -21.06 30.38
C GLY A 731 12.39 -20.58 31.57
N LEU A 732 11.80 -19.81 32.47
CA LEU A 732 12.46 -19.41 33.73
C LEU A 732 12.38 -20.52 34.80
N GLY A 733 11.60 -21.57 34.56
CA GLY A 733 11.33 -22.65 35.51
C GLY A 733 10.42 -22.18 36.64
N THR A 734 10.99 -21.47 37.59
CA THR A 734 10.27 -20.86 38.73
C THR A 734 10.63 -19.38 38.83
N ALA A 735 9.62 -18.51 38.86
CA ALA A 735 9.77 -17.06 39.02
C ALA A 735 8.75 -16.51 40.01
N THR A 736 9.13 -15.46 40.75
CA THR A 736 8.17 -14.65 41.51
C THR A 736 7.44 -13.73 40.52
N VAL A 737 6.18 -14.04 40.23
CA VAL A 737 5.36 -13.29 39.25
C VAL A 737 4.31 -12.45 39.96
N THR A 738 4.36 -11.13 39.75
CA THR A 738 3.39 -10.15 40.25
C THR A 738 2.76 -9.37 39.09
N ALA A 739 1.55 -8.88 39.29
CA ALA A 739 0.83 -8.06 38.32
C ALA A 739 0.30 -6.78 39.00
N ALA A 740 0.39 -5.65 38.32
CA ALA A 740 -0.13 -4.35 38.73
C ALA A 740 -0.77 -3.62 37.55
N GLN A 741 -1.73 -2.72 37.82
CA GLN A 741 -2.42 -1.91 36.82
C GLN A 741 -2.50 -0.45 37.28
N THR A 742 -2.08 0.46 36.41
CA THR A 742 -2.01 1.91 36.66
C THR A 742 -2.33 2.65 35.37
N SER A 743 -3.30 3.58 35.39
CA SER A 743 -3.54 4.58 34.33
C SER A 743 -3.44 4.08 32.87
N GLY A 744 -4.25 3.09 32.49
CA GLY A 744 -4.25 2.54 31.13
C GLY A 744 -3.07 1.61 30.80
N VAL A 745 -2.30 1.18 31.80
CA VAL A 745 -1.19 0.22 31.64
C VAL A 745 -1.30 -0.91 32.67
N ILE A 746 -1.02 -2.14 32.24
CA ILE A 746 -0.84 -3.33 33.08
C ILE A 746 0.61 -3.77 32.95
N THR A 747 1.26 -4.04 34.08
CA THR A 747 2.63 -4.57 34.14
C THR A 747 2.67 -5.86 34.93
N ILE A 748 3.09 -6.94 34.29
CA ILE A 748 3.47 -8.20 34.92
C ILE A 748 5.00 -8.20 35.07
N THR A 749 5.47 -8.39 36.29
CA THR A 749 6.90 -8.48 36.63
C THR A 749 7.22 -9.90 37.08
N CYS A 750 8.25 -10.50 36.48
CA CYS A 750 8.68 -11.86 36.74
C CYS A 750 10.15 -11.88 37.17
N SER A 751 10.42 -12.18 38.45
CA SER A 751 11.78 -12.13 39.01
C SER A 751 12.31 -13.51 39.40
N THR A 752 13.57 -13.77 39.03
CA THR A 752 14.42 -14.83 39.58
C THR A 752 15.55 -14.20 40.42
N SER A 753 16.59 -14.98 40.77
CA SER A 753 17.79 -14.47 41.46
C SER A 753 18.66 -13.54 40.60
N THR A 754 18.65 -13.71 39.28
CA THR A 754 19.57 -13.02 38.34
C THR A 754 18.90 -12.32 37.17
N LEU A 755 17.57 -12.50 36.99
CA LEU A 755 16.82 -11.99 35.86
C LEU A 755 15.45 -11.44 36.31
N THR A 756 15.07 -10.26 35.81
CA THR A 756 13.71 -9.73 35.93
C THR A 756 13.14 -9.45 34.54
N HIS A 757 12.13 -10.21 34.13
CA HIS A 757 11.41 -10.00 32.87
C HIS A 757 10.12 -9.21 33.13
N TYR A 758 9.79 -8.32 32.20
CA TYR A 758 8.60 -7.48 32.24
C TYR A 758 7.72 -7.75 31.01
N LEU A 759 6.44 -8.00 31.25
CA LEU A 759 5.38 -8.13 30.25
C LEU A 759 4.36 -7.01 30.50
N VAL A 760 4.16 -6.14 29.52
CA VAL A 760 3.41 -4.89 29.66
C VAL A 760 2.33 -4.79 28.59
N ALA A 761 1.11 -4.43 29.00
CA ALA A 761 -0.01 -4.15 28.11
C ALA A 761 -0.49 -2.71 28.31
N LYS A 762 -0.85 -2.03 27.23
CA LYS A 762 -1.34 -0.65 27.19
C LYS A 762 -2.74 -0.64 26.60
N GLU A 763 -3.64 0.16 27.19
CA GLU A 763 -5.06 0.16 26.88
C GLU A 763 -5.33 0.52 25.41
N GLY A 764 -6.01 -0.37 24.70
CA GLY A 764 -6.32 -0.23 23.27
C GLY A 764 -5.29 -0.87 22.32
N ASP A 765 -4.06 -1.10 22.77
CA ASP A 765 -2.96 -1.61 21.94
C ASP A 765 -3.04 -3.13 21.75
N SER A 766 -2.94 -3.62 20.52
CA SER A 766 -2.79 -5.06 20.23
C SER A 766 -1.31 -5.50 20.30
N LEU A 767 -0.63 -5.10 21.38
CA LEU A 767 0.80 -5.35 21.59
C LEU A 767 1.09 -5.89 23.00
N ILE A 768 2.09 -6.76 23.08
CA ILE A 768 2.75 -7.15 24.34
C ILE A 768 4.12 -6.46 24.35
N TYR A 769 4.24 -5.39 25.14
CA TYR A 769 5.49 -4.66 25.36
C TYR A 769 6.36 -5.42 26.36
N MET A 770 7.69 -5.36 26.20
CA MET A 770 8.63 -6.18 26.94
C MET A 770 9.95 -5.45 27.25
N ALA A 771 10.56 -5.86 28.36
CA ALA A 771 11.96 -5.59 28.66
C ALA A 771 12.51 -6.73 29.54
N THR A 772 13.83 -6.96 29.51
CA THR A 772 14.45 -8.03 30.30
C THR A 772 15.72 -7.53 30.99
N HIS A 773 15.69 -7.45 32.31
CA HIS A 773 16.84 -7.09 33.13
C HIS A 773 17.63 -8.33 33.52
N ILE A 774 18.95 -8.29 33.41
CA ILE A 774 19.85 -9.33 33.94
C ILE A 774 20.99 -8.75 34.79
N THR A 775 21.34 -9.44 35.87
CA THR A 775 22.58 -9.21 36.65
C THR A 775 23.65 -10.27 36.38
N ALA A 776 23.29 -11.36 35.72
CA ALA A 776 24.20 -12.39 35.21
C ALA A 776 23.61 -13.00 33.93
N GLN A 777 24.47 -13.47 33.03
CA GLN A 777 24.04 -14.21 31.84
C GLN A 777 23.30 -15.50 32.25
N PRO A 778 22.20 -15.90 31.58
CA PRO A 778 21.55 -17.20 31.82
C PRO A 778 22.53 -18.38 31.62
N GLU A 779 22.38 -19.44 32.41
CA GLU A 779 23.32 -20.59 32.43
C GLU A 779 23.50 -21.28 31.06
N ILE A 780 22.50 -21.20 30.18
CA ILE A 780 22.54 -21.71 28.80
C ILE A 780 23.49 -20.92 27.88
N GLY A 781 24.04 -19.80 28.34
CA GLY A 781 25.00 -18.98 27.61
C GLY A 781 24.39 -18.01 26.58
N GLU A 782 23.06 -18.00 26.40
CA GLU A 782 22.30 -17.13 25.49
C GLU A 782 21.11 -16.46 26.21
N LEU A 783 20.82 -15.20 25.87
CA LEU A 783 19.61 -14.48 26.29
C LEU A 783 18.73 -14.22 25.06
N ARG A 784 17.56 -14.86 25.03
CA ARG A 784 16.54 -14.64 24.00
C ARG A 784 15.15 -14.55 24.62
N TYR A 785 14.21 -13.93 23.92
CA TYR A 785 12.79 -14.21 24.02
C TYR A 785 12.37 -15.10 22.84
N ILE A 786 11.48 -16.06 23.07
CA ILE A 786 10.90 -16.91 22.03
C ILE A 786 9.39 -16.99 22.17
N ALA A 787 8.68 -16.44 21.19
CA ALA A 787 7.26 -16.70 20.97
C ALA A 787 7.09 -18.00 20.18
N ARG A 788 6.41 -18.99 20.77
CA ARG A 788 6.12 -20.30 20.17
C ARG A 788 4.69 -20.28 19.67
N LEU A 789 4.50 -19.98 18.39
CA LEU A 789 3.19 -19.71 17.82
C LEU A 789 2.69 -20.87 16.94
N LYS A 790 1.36 -21.05 16.87
CA LYS A 790 0.70 -22.15 16.19
C LYS A 790 0.97 -22.14 14.69
N ASN A 791 1.73 -23.13 14.20
CA ASN A 791 2.11 -23.28 12.79
C ASN A 791 0.89 -23.39 11.86
N ASP A 792 -0.19 -24.04 12.30
CA ASP A 792 -1.45 -24.15 11.53
C ASP A 792 -2.20 -22.81 11.36
N VAL A 793 -1.80 -21.76 12.08
CA VAL A 793 -2.36 -20.39 11.97
C VAL A 793 -1.34 -19.41 11.39
N LEU A 794 -0.06 -19.51 11.77
CA LEU A 794 1.02 -18.61 11.38
C LEU A 794 2.21 -19.38 10.75
N PRO A 795 2.03 -20.07 9.60
CA PRO A 795 3.08 -20.91 9.01
C PRO A 795 4.19 -20.15 8.26
N LEU A 796 3.95 -18.89 7.89
CA LEU A 796 4.84 -18.12 7.01
C LEU A 796 5.79 -17.23 7.82
N GLU A 797 6.97 -16.97 7.26
CA GLU A 797 8.08 -16.23 7.90
C GLU A 797 8.48 -15.01 7.07
N TYR A 798 8.69 -13.86 7.70
CA TYR A 798 9.01 -12.57 7.06
C TYR A 798 10.25 -11.93 7.71
N PRO A 799 11.19 -11.33 6.93
CA PRO A 799 11.10 -11.05 5.49
C PRO A 799 11.63 -12.16 4.56
N TYR A 800 12.45 -13.10 5.06
CA TYR A 800 13.22 -14.01 4.20
C TYR A 800 12.50 -15.29 3.77
N GLY A 801 11.21 -15.43 4.06
CA GLY A 801 10.40 -16.56 3.61
C GLY A 801 10.92 -17.89 4.14
N THR A 802 10.86 -18.92 3.30
CA THR A 802 11.06 -20.31 3.74
C THR A 802 12.52 -20.70 4.02
N ALA A 803 13.50 -19.80 3.94
CA ALA A 803 14.91 -20.11 4.21
C ALA A 803 15.15 -20.65 5.64
N SER A 804 14.42 -20.11 6.63
CA SER A 804 14.41 -20.56 8.02
C SER A 804 13.35 -21.63 8.34
N THR A 805 12.51 -22.02 7.38
CA THR A 805 11.56 -23.12 7.56
C THR A 805 12.30 -24.45 7.49
N THR A 806 12.46 -25.08 8.65
CA THR A 806 13.07 -26.42 8.83
C THR A 806 12.02 -27.53 9.03
N GLY A 807 10.75 -27.17 9.24
CA GLY A 807 9.65 -28.13 9.29
C GLY A 807 9.55 -28.98 8.02
N GLY A 808 9.26 -30.27 8.18
CA GLY A 808 9.25 -31.23 7.06
C GLY A 808 10.65 -31.66 6.58
N SER A 809 11.69 -31.47 7.39
CA SER A 809 13.05 -31.93 7.09
C SER A 809 13.12 -33.44 6.87
N ASN A 810 13.77 -33.87 5.79
CA ASN A 810 14.00 -35.29 5.50
C ASN A 810 15.36 -35.80 6.00
N SER A 811 16.28 -34.89 6.31
CA SER A 811 17.65 -35.19 6.77
C SER A 811 18.29 -33.97 7.43
N THR A 812 19.31 -34.21 8.24
CA THR A 812 20.15 -33.18 8.87
C THR A 812 21.43 -33.01 8.06
N VAL A 813 21.82 -31.76 7.78
CA VAL A 813 23.09 -31.42 7.10
C VAL A 813 24.21 -31.26 8.12
N GLU A 814 23.94 -30.53 9.20
CA GLU A 814 24.96 -30.12 10.17
C GLU A 814 24.37 -29.97 11.58
N GLY A 815 25.01 -30.63 12.56
CA GLY A 815 24.66 -30.54 13.97
C GLY A 815 23.21 -30.93 14.26
N SER A 816 22.43 -29.96 14.72
CA SER A 816 20.97 -30.06 14.92
C SER A 816 20.26 -28.75 14.56
N ASP A 817 20.91 -27.91 13.73
CA ASP A 817 20.44 -26.59 13.35
C ASP A 817 20.49 -26.31 11.83
N VAL A 818 21.03 -27.22 11.00
CA VAL A 818 20.94 -27.15 9.52
C VAL A 818 20.36 -28.46 8.96
N PHE A 819 19.33 -28.35 8.12
CA PHE A 819 18.48 -29.44 7.64
C PHE A 819 18.27 -29.39 6.12
N VAL A 820 17.78 -30.48 5.52
CA VAL A 820 17.28 -30.49 4.14
C VAL A 820 15.76 -30.59 4.13
N VAL A 821 15.10 -29.64 3.46
CA VAL A 821 13.65 -29.62 3.18
C VAL A 821 13.46 -29.51 1.67
N ASN A 822 12.72 -30.45 1.06
CA ASN A 822 12.44 -30.48 -0.39
C ASN A 822 13.70 -30.33 -1.28
N GLY A 823 14.81 -30.96 -0.88
CA GLY A 823 16.09 -30.92 -1.60
C GLY A 823 16.90 -29.63 -1.44
N GLN A 824 16.42 -28.67 -0.65
CA GLN A 824 17.11 -27.42 -0.32
C GLN A 824 17.58 -27.43 1.14
N THR A 825 18.74 -26.83 1.40
CA THR A 825 19.24 -26.66 2.77
C THR A 825 18.54 -25.49 3.47
N ARG A 826 18.25 -25.65 4.76
CA ARG A 826 17.45 -24.75 5.61
C ARG A 826 18.01 -24.67 7.01
N SER A 827 17.89 -23.50 7.64
CA SER A 827 18.35 -23.29 9.02
C SER A 827 17.66 -22.09 9.63
N LYS A 828 17.31 -22.18 10.92
CA LYS A 828 16.82 -21.03 11.71
C LYS A 828 17.71 -19.79 11.57
N PHE A 829 19.02 -19.97 11.38
CA PHE A 829 19.99 -18.88 11.18
C PHE A 829 19.82 -18.11 9.86
N TYR A 830 19.16 -18.70 8.86
CA TYR A 830 18.91 -18.06 7.57
C TYR A 830 17.76 -17.03 7.63
N SER A 831 17.11 -16.86 8.78
CA SER A 831 16.25 -15.70 9.10
C SER A 831 17.03 -14.45 9.50
N SER A 832 18.33 -14.58 9.81
CA SER A 832 19.12 -13.51 10.46
C SER A 832 19.28 -12.23 9.64
N ASP A 833 19.43 -11.09 10.31
CA ASP A 833 19.87 -9.86 9.66
C ASP A 833 20.84 -9.06 10.54
N ARG A 834 21.60 -8.12 9.95
CA ARG A 834 22.52 -7.25 10.71
C ARG A 834 21.73 -6.34 11.64
N TYR A 835 22.12 -6.21 12.90
CA TYR A 835 21.41 -5.41 13.90
C TYR A 835 21.25 -3.91 13.54
N ILE A 836 22.06 -3.38 12.62
CA ILE A 836 21.90 -2.02 12.05
C ILE A 836 20.81 -1.91 10.98
N ASP A 837 20.54 -2.97 10.21
CA ASP A 837 19.51 -3.01 9.16
C ASP A 837 18.20 -3.67 9.64
N ARG A 838 18.26 -4.41 10.76
CA ARG A 838 17.18 -5.17 11.40
C ARG A 838 15.93 -4.30 11.64
N GLY A 839 15.01 -4.36 10.67
CA GLY A 839 13.69 -3.77 10.77
C GLY A 839 12.76 -4.59 11.66
N VAL A 840 11.54 -4.86 11.16
CA VAL A 840 10.55 -5.70 11.84
C VAL A 840 10.44 -7.03 11.12
N HIS A 841 10.63 -8.12 11.87
CA HIS A 841 10.44 -9.50 11.40
C HIS A 841 9.16 -10.10 11.98
N CYS A 842 8.51 -10.98 11.22
CA CYS A 842 7.17 -11.47 11.54
C CYS A 842 7.00 -12.95 11.23
N VAL A 843 5.99 -13.54 11.86
CA VAL A 843 5.38 -14.80 11.43
C VAL A 843 3.89 -14.55 11.15
N HIS A 844 3.37 -15.10 10.06
CA HIS A 844 2.05 -14.71 9.55
C HIS A 844 1.30 -15.85 8.86
N GLY A 845 0.01 -15.64 8.62
CA GLY A 845 -0.86 -16.59 7.93
C GLY A 845 -2.21 -15.99 7.54
N THR A 846 -3.01 -16.79 6.84
CA THR A 846 -4.28 -16.36 6.21
C THR A 846 -5.49 -17.20 6.64
N SER A 847 -5.32 -18.11 7.59
CA SER A 847 -6.33 -19.04 8.10
C SER A 847 -6.27 -19.09 9.63
N PRO A 848 -7.39 -18.96 10.36
CA PRO A 848 -8.76 -18.79 9.87
C PRO A 848 -9.05 -17.40 9.27
N GLU A 849 -8.14 -16.45 9.46
CA GLU A 849 -8.13 -15.16 8.78
C GLU A 849 -6.69 -14.63 8.65
N GLU A 850 -6.51 -13.47 8.02
CA GLU A 850 -5.20 -12.81 7.92
C GLU A 850 -4.76 -12.27 9.28
N ILE A 851 -3.61 -12.76 9.76
CA ILE A 851 -2.98 -12.38 11.03
C ILE A 851 -1.46 -12.31 10.83
N HIS A 852 -0.84 -11.23 11.32
CA HIS A 852 0.61 -11.11 11.46
C HIS A 852 0.97 -10.94 12.94
N ALA A 853 1.97 -11.71 13.40
CA ALA A 853 2.63 -11.51 14.68
C ALA A 853 4.07 -11.05 14.41
N CYS A 854 4.43 -9.85 14.87
CA CYS A 854 5.70 -9.19 14.52
C CYS A 854 6.49 -8.78 15.76
N MET A 855 7.82 -8.87 15.67
CA MET A 855 8.74 -8.47 16.74
C MET A 855 9.36 -7.11 16.42
N ILE A 856 9.24 -6.17 17.36
CA ILE A 856 9.62 -4.76 17.16
C ILE A 856 10.68 -4.39 18.19
N ILE A 857 11.90 -4.11 17.75
CA ILE A 857 13.08 -3.95 18.61
C ILE A 857 13.72 -2.58 18.31
N PRO A 858 13.23 -1.48 18.91
CA PRO A 858 13.80 -0.14 18.68
C PRO A 858 15.16 0.07 19.34
N GLN A 859 15.59 -0.83 20.25
CA GLN A 859 16.83 -0.66 20.99
C GLN A 859 17.53 -1.98 21.33
N THR A 860 18.79 -2.07 20.89
CA THR A 860 19.75 -3.17 21.07
C THR A 860 20.94 -2.76 21.95
N GLU A 861 20.76 -1.74 22.80
CA GLU A 861 21.89 -1.08 23.49
C GLU A 861 22.67 -1.98 24.45
N THR A 862 22.04 -3.04 24.95
CA THR A 862 22.63 -4.01 25.90
C THR A 862 22.94 -5.36 25.21
N SER A 863 22.72 -5.46 23.89
CA SER A 863 23.20 -6.59 23.08
C SER A 863 24.74 -6.57 22.93
N SER A 864 25.30 -7.62 22.33
CA SER A 864 26.75 -7.77 22.11
C SER A 864 27.05 -8.21 20.68
N GLY A 865 28.12 -7.66 20.10
CA GLY A 865 28.63 -7.95 18.76
C GLY A 865 28.65 -6.74 17.81
N GLY A 866 28.24 -5.55 18.28
CA GLY A 866 28.19 -4.32 17.49
C GLY A 866 27.06 -4.26 16.43
N PRO A 867 27.08 -3.26 15.53
CA PRO A 867 26.03 -3.01 14.53
C PRO A 867 25.82 -4.16 13.54
N PHE A 868 26.87 -4.93 13.27
CA PHE A 868 26.89 -5.93 12.20
C PHE A 868 26.68 -7.36 12.72
N HIS A 869 26.47 -7.54 14.03
CA HIS A 869 26.02 -8.81 14.59
C HIS A 869 24.67 -9.21 13.98
N ARG A 870 24.44 -10.50 13.84
CA ARG A 870 23.21 -11.07 13.29
C ARG A 870 22.85 -12.36 14.02
N ASP A 871 21.57 -12.57 14.27
CA ASP A 871 21.09 -13.71 15.07
C ASP A 871 19.75 -14.26 14.57
N ILE A 872 19.22 -15.29 15.21
CA ILE A 872 17.99 -15.97 14.77
C ILE A 872 16.75 -15.09 15.03
N GLU A 873 15.94 -14.89 14.00
CA GLU A 873 14.73 -14.05 14.04
C GLU A 873 13.44 -14.86 13.94
N THR A 874 13.39 -15.87 13.06
CA THR A 874 12.24 -16.76 12.89
C THR A 874 12.69 -18.21 12.62
N ASN A 875 11.81 -19.18 12.91
CA ASN A 875 11.96 -20.57 12.48
C ASN A 875 10.62 -21.33 12.53
N ASN A 876 10.04 -21.67 11.38
CA ASN A 876 9.02 -22.72 11.31
C ASN A 876 9.70 -24.10 11.39
N ASN A 877 9.53 -24.78 12.53
CA ASN A 877 10.14 -26.09 12.77
C ASN A 877 9.20 -27.29 12.56
N GLY A 878 7.94 -27.04 12.18
CA GLY A 878 6.91 -28.07 12.03
C GLY A 878 5.90 -28.06 13.18
N PRO A 879 6.28 -28.43 14.42
CA PRO A 879 5.38 -28.32 15.58
C PRO A 879 4.89 -26.89 15.88
N PHE A 880 5.75 -25.87 15.71
CA PHE A 880 5.39 -24.46 15.88
C PHE A 880 6.22 -23.54 14.97
N THR A 881 5.72 -22.34 14.75
CA THR A 881 6.50 -21.25 14.16
C THR A 881 7.05 -20.40 15.29
N ALA A 882 8.36 -20.35 15.40
CA ALA A 882 9.06 -19.57 16.40
C ALA A 882 9.35 -18.16 15.88
N LEU A 883 9.06 -17.15 16.70
CA LEU A 883 9.41 -15.75 16.49
C LEU A 883 10.28 -15.30 17.67
N TYR A 884 11.46 -14.74 17.40
CA TYR A 884 12.50 -14.52 18.40
C TYR A 884 12.78 -13.04 18.63
N ASN A 885 13.26 -12.72 19.83
CA ASN A 885 14.24 -11.65 19.99
C ASN A 885 15.47 -12.24 20.68
N TYR A 886 16.49 -12.59 19.90
CA TYR A 886 17.82 -12.82 20.44
C TYR A 886 18.43 -11.49 20.89
N MET A 887 18.67 -11.37 22.20
CA MET A 887 19.26 -10.19 22.83
C MET A 887 20.78 -10.32 22.89
N ASN A 888 21.30 -11.51 23.21
CA ASN A 888 22.69 -11.90 23.00
C ASN A 888 22.81 -13.43 22.80
N SER A 889 23.92 -13.88 22.22
CA SER A 889 24.25 -15.30 22.04
C SER A 889 25.74 -15.50 21.79
N GLY A 890 26.17 -16.77 21.77
CA GLY A 890 27.49 -17.18 21.30
C GLY A 890 27.60 -17.33 19.77
N HIS A 891 26.62 -16.87 18.99
CA HIS A 891 26.59 -17.06 17.54
C HIS A 891 27.52 -16.06 16.85
N VAL A 892 28.78 -16.48 16.60
CA VAL A 892 29.85 -15.63 16.04
C VAL A 892 30.10 -14.39 16.92
N GLN A 893 30.00 -14.56 18.24
CA GLN A 893 30.12 -13.47 19.19
C GLN A 893 31.55 -12.91 19.23
N THR A 894 31.67 -11.58 19.15
CA THR A 894 32.96 -10.86 19.14
C THR A 894 33.22 -10.06 20.42
N GLU A 895 32.17 -9.73 21.18
CA GLU A 895 32.20 -8.96 22.42
C GLU A 895 31.75 -9.76 23.64
N GLU A 896 32.07 -9.27 24.84
CA GLU A 896 31.53 -9.81 26.09
C GLU A 896 30.04 -9.44 26.29
N TYR A 897 29.32 -10.22 27.08
CA TYR A 897 27.89 -9.98 27.36
C TYR A 897 27.65 -8.81 28.31
N ARG A 898 26.78 -7.88 27.91
CA ARG A 898 26.40 -6.71 28.72
C ARG A 898 25.24 -7.04 29.68
N MET A 899 25.32 -6.49 30.89
CA MET A 899 24.34 -6.65 31.96
C MET A 899 23.41 -5.42 32.04
N GLY A 900 22.35 -5.52 32.83
CA GLY A 900 21.32 -4.48 32.98
C GLY A 900 20.09 -4.77 32.12
N LEU A 901 19.37 -3.72 31.73
CA LEU A 901 18.11 -3.83 30.99
C LEU A 901 18.35 -4.01 29.48
N HIS A 902 17.78 -5.06 28.90
CA HIS A 902 17.69 -5.31 27.46
C HIS A 902 16.33 -4.84 26.93
N GLY A 903 16.35 -4.17 25.76
CA GLY A 903 15.17 -3.56 25.14
C GLY A 903 14.99 -2.06 25.49
N PRO A 904 13.74 -1.56 25.54
CA PRO A 904 12.49 -2.29 25.30
C PRO A 904 12.34 -2.92 23.91
N TYR A 905 11.41 -3.86 23.80
CA TYR A 905 10.95 -4.48 22.55
C TYR A 905 9.45 -4.86 22.69
N ALA A 906 8.75 -5.15 21.60
CA ALA A 906 7.34 -5.53 21.63
C ALA A 906 7.01 -6.65 20.65
N LEU A 907 5.98 -7.44 21.00
CA LEU A 907 5.33 -8.42 20.13
C LEU A 907 3.95 -7.87 19.75
N SER A 908 3.77 -7.45 18.50
CA SER A 908 2.54 -6.85 17.98
C SER A 908 1.70 -7.86 17.20
N PHE A 909 0.37 -7.75 17.31
CA PHE A 909 -0.59 -8.55 16.56
C PHE A 909 -1.47 -7.67 15.68
N SER A 910 -1.37 -7.84 14.37
CA SER A 910 -2.15 -7.12 13.35
C SER A 910 -2.89 -8.08 12.43
N ARG A 911 -3.66 -7.54 11.48
CA ARG A 911 -4.30 -8.34 10.42
C ARG A 911 -3.34 -8.54 9.24
N SER A 912 -3.14 -7.48 8.48
CA SER A 912 -2.34 -7.41 7.24
C SER A 912 -1.05 -6.61 7.39
N ASP A 913 -0.90 -5.91 8.50
CA ASP A 913 -0.05 -4.72 8.57
C ASP A 913 1.26 -5.07 9.27
N ILE A 914 2.38 -4.95 8.55
CA ILE A 914 3.73 -5.08 9.12
C ILE A 914 4.15 -3.69 9.62
N PRO A 915 4.23 -3.46 10.94
CA PRO A 915 4.55 -2.14 11.48
C PRO A 915 6.04 -1.81 11.27
N SER A 916 6.36 -0.52 11.24
CA SER A 916 7.73 -0.03 11.38
C SER A 916 8.15 0.06 12.85
N THR A 917 9.46 0.14 13.12
CA THR A 917 9.98 0.42 14.47
C THR A 917 9.63 1.82 14.99
N GLY A 918 9.21 2.74 14.12
CA GLY A 918 8.73 4.07 14.48
C GLY A 918 7.22 4.16 14.77
N ASP A 919 6.45 3.12 14.44
CA ASP A 919 4.98 3.13 14.58
C ASP A 919 4.51 2.91 16.03
N VAL A 920 5.43 2.50 16.92
CA VAL A 920 5.13 2.06 18.28
C VAL A 920 5.73 3.00 19.32
N ASP A 921 4.87 3.61 20.12
CA ASP A 921 5.26 4.43 21.28
C ASP A 921 5.78 3.56 22.44
N PHE A 922 7.09 3.57 22.65
CA PHE A 922 7.75 3.00 23.83
C PHE A 922 8.00 4.03 24.96
N THR A 923 7.64 5.30 24.79
CA THR A 923 8.05 6.37 25.72
C THR A 923 7.43 6.21 27.10
N PHE A 924 6.19 5.72 27.19
CA PHE A 924 5.46 5.49 28.43
C PHE A 924 6.18 4.50 29.37
N MET A 925 6.98 3.56 28.84
CA MET A 925 7.69 2.56 29.65
C MET A 925 8.69 3.19 30.63
N SER A 926 9.13 4.43 30.37
CA SER A 926 9.97 5.22 31.28
C SER A 926 9.31 5.55 32.63
N SER A 927 7.97 5.52 32.71
CA SER A 927 7.22 5.80 33.95
C SER A 927 6.94 4.56 34.81
N LEU A 928 7.25 3.36 34.32
CA LEU A 928 6.86 2.08 34.94
C LEU A 928 7.83 1.58 36.03
N GLY A 929 8.89 2.33 36.34
CA GLY A 929 9.87 1.95 37.37
C GLY A 929 10.71 0.72 37.02
N LEU A 930 10.92 0.45 35.72
CA LEU A 930 11.69 -0.69 35.23
C LEU A 930 13.16 -0.62 35.71
N ARG A 931 13.69 -1.74 36.19
CA ARG A 931 15.04 -1.80 36.78
C ARG A 931 16.11 -1.41 35.76
N ASP A 932 17.00 -0.51 36.17
CA ASP A 932 18.11 0.07 35.39
C ASP A 932 17.69 0.70 34.04
N TYR A 933 16.41 1.09 33.90
CA TYR A 933 15.93 1.86 32.75
C TYR A 933 16.44 3.30 32.84
N VAL A 934 17.29 3.70 31.89
CA VAL A 934 17.74 5.09 31.76
C VAL A 934 16.82 5.82 30.79
N ALA A 935 16.02 6.76 31.30
CA ALA A 935 15.11 7.61 30.51
C ALA A 935 15.86 8.69 29.71
N ALA A 936 15.18 9.33 28.75
CA ALA A 936 15.78 10.30 27.83
C ALA A 936 16.54 11.44 28.52
N GLY A 937 16.02 11.99 29.63
CA GLY A 937 16.72 13.04 30.40
C GLY A 937 17.98 12.57 31.13
N GLY A 938 18.16 11.26 31.32
CA GLY A 938 19.38 10.66 31.86
C GLY A 938 20.42 10.29 30.80
N ARG A 939 20.18 10.60 29.53
CA ARG A 939 21.03 10.25 28.38
C ARG A 939 21.70 11.48 27.78
N GLY A 940 22.82 11.27 27.09
CA GLY A 940 23.49 12.27 26.26
C GLY A 940 23.56 11.82 24.80
N ARG A 941 24.33 12.55 23.98
CA ARG A 941 24.64 12.17 22.59
C ARG A 941 26.09 12.50 22.22
N VAL A 942 26.53 11.97 21.09
CA VAL A 942 27.72 12.41 20.35
C VAL A 942 27.28 12.91 18.98
N SER A 943 27.84 14.02 18.50
CA SER A 943 27.68 14.50 17.12
C SER A 943 29.03 14.87 16.52
N GLY A 944 29.13 14.91 15.19
CA GLY A 944 30.38 15.24 14.52
C GLY A 944 30.38 14.85 13.06
N ARG A 945 31.57 14.77 12.50
CA ARG A 945 31.82 14.43 11.10
C ARG A 945 32.77 13.24 10.96
N ALA A 946 32.31 12.23 10.22
CA ALA A 946 33.11 11.16 9.66
C ALA A 946 33.78 11.66 8.36
N THR A 947 35.07 11.39 8.18
CA THR A 947 35.82 11.85 7.00
C THR A 947 36.80 10.78 6.51
N GLY A 948 37.25 10.87 5.25
CA GLY A 948 38.21 9.93 4.67
C GLY A 948 37.64 8.55 4.30
N VAL A 949 36.33 8.32 4.42
CA VAL A 949 35.63 7.16 3.82
C VAL A 949 35.27 7.51 2.37
N PRO A 950 35.67 6.70 1.38
CA PRO A 950 35.24 6.88 -0.02
C PRO A 950 33.72 6.81 -0.19
N SER A 951 33.17 7.60 -1.11
CA SER A 951 31.71 7.69 -1.36
C SER A 951 31.06 6.43 -1.93
N SER A 952 31.85 5.41 -2.26
CA SER A 952 31.39 4.06 -2.63
C SER A 952 31.03 3.18 -1.42
N PHE A 953 31.39 3.59 -0.20
CA PHE A 953 31.17 2.84 1.04
C PHE A 953 30.27 3.60 2.01
N SER A 954 29.58 2.86 2.88
CA SER A 954 28.68 3.45 3.88
C SER A 954 29.44 3.83 5.15
N PRO A 955 29.57 5.11 5.53
CA PRO A 955 30.31 5.51 6.73
C PRO A 955 29.50 5.21 8.00
N VAL A 956 29.80 4.11 8.70
CA VAL A 956 29.13 3.74 9.95
C VAL A 956 29.96 4.16 11.16
N VAL A 957 29.34 4.84 12.12
CA VAL A 957 29.97 5.21 13.40
C VAL A 957 29.34 4.40 14.53
N HIS A 958 30.19 3.78 15.34
CA HIS A 958 29.83 2.86 16.41
C HIS A 958 30.47 3.33 17.73
N TRP A 959 29.71 3.28 18.82
CA TRP A 959 30.15 3.59 20.17
C TRP A 959 29.88 2.41 21.08
N TYR A 960 30.90 1.90 21.76
CA TYR A 960 30.71 0.79 22.71
C TYR A 960 31.59 0.89 23.95
N ASN A 961 31.11 0.28 25.03
CA ASN A 961 31.87 -0.05 26.23
C ASN A 961 31.27 -1.33 26.86
N LYS A 962 31.65 -1.67 28.10
CA LYS A 962 31.13 -2.85 28.81
C LYS A 962 29.64 -2.78 29.21
N ASP A 963 29.04 -1.59 29.20
CA ASP A 963 27.70 -1.33 29.73
C ASP A 963 26.66 -1.02 28.63
N ALA A 964 27.09 -0.56 27.45
CA ALA A 964 26.24 -0.40 26.26
C ALA A 964 27.00 -0.33 24.92
N GLN A 965 26.25 -0.51 23.83
CA GLN A 965 26.64 -0.28 22.43
C GLN A 965 25.60 0.60 21.70
N TYR A 966 26.04 1.42 20.72
CA TYR A 966 25.19 2.30 19.91
C TYR A 966 25.82 2.55 18.54
N TRP A 967 25.03 2.82 17.51
CA TRP A 967 25.55 3.13 16.17
C TRP A 967 24.67 4.11 15.40
N THR A 968 25.23 4.66 14.33
CA THR A 968 24.51 5.42 13.31
C THR A 968 25.29 5.40 11.99
N THR A 969 24.59 5.52 10.86
CA THR A 969 25.21 5.78 9.56
C THR A 969 25.34 7.28 9.38
N ALA A 970 26.53 7.77 9.04
CA ALA A 970 26.74 9.18 8.74
C ALA A 970 26.15 9.53 7.36
N GLY A 971 25.68 10.78 7.21
CA GLY A 971 25.19 11.27 5.92
C GLY A 971 26.30 11.35 4.85
N SER A 972 25.93 11.56 3.59
CA SER A 972 26.86 11.66 2.45
C SER A 972 27.92 12.78 2.60
N ASN A 973 27.61 13.82 3.36
CA ASN A 973 28.53 14.90 3.74
C ASN A 973 29.47 14.53 4.90
N GLY A 974 29.33 13.34 5.49
CA GLY A 974 30.04 12.83 6.65
C GLY A 974 29.39 13.16 8.01
N THR A 975 28.34 13.99 8.10
CA THR A 975 27.79 14.39 9.40
C THR A 975 26.97 13.28 10.05
N PHE A 976 27.09 13.14 11.37
CA PHE A 976 26.35 12.16 12.17
C PHE A 976 25.87 12.73 13.51
N THR A 977 24.89 12.04 14.12
CA THR A 977 24.51 12.20 15.52
C THR A 977 24.08 10.85 16.07
N SER A 978 24.65 10.45 17.22
CA SER A 978 24.37 9.17 17.86
C SER A 978 22.90 9.03 18.29
N PRO A 979 22.44 7.80 18.57
CA PRO A 979 21.29 7.56 19.45
C PRO A 979 21.43 8.26 20.81
N ALA A 980 20.37 8.24 21.63
CA ALA A 980 20.46 8.72 23.00
C ALA A 980 21.24 7.73 23.87
N MET A 981 22.49 8.05 24.20
CA MET A 981 23.44 7.16 24.86
C MET A 981 23.38 7.29 26.39
N LYS A 982 23.59 6.18 27.11
CA LYS A 982 23.88 6.22 28.56
C LYS A 982 25.14 7.08 28.81
N PRO A 983 25.25 7.79 29.95
CA PRO A 983 26.46 8.52 30.28
C PRO A 983 27.65 7.58 30.53
N GLY A 984 28.85 8.00 30.14
CA GLY A 984 30.07 7.19 30.28
C GLY A 984 31.07 7.45 29.17
N THR A 985 32.22 6.78 29.25
CA THR A 985 33.26 6.82 28.21
C THR A 985 33.08 5.61 27.28
N TYR A 986 33.23 5.86 25.97
CA TYR A 986 33.02 4.91 24.89
C TYR A 986 34.24 4.85 23.99
N THR A 987 34.51 3.67 23.42
CA THR A 987 35.31 3.52 22.20
C THR A 987 34.43 3.94 21.03
N GLN A 988 34.88 4.91 20.23
CA GLN A 988 34.22 5.39 19.02
C GLN A 988 34.98 4.85 17.79
N VAL A 989 34.32 4.00 17.01
CA VAL A 989 34.88 3.37 15.80
C VAL A 989 34.19 3.96 14.57
N LEU A 990 34.97 4.20 13.53
CA LEU A 990 34.49 4.48 12.17
C LEU A 990 34.75 3.26 11.30
N TYR A 991 33.73 2.83 10.56
CA TYR A 991 33.84 1.81 9.52
C TYR A 991 33.59 2.41 8.15
N GLN A 992 34.25 1.86 7.12
CA GLN A 992 33.76 1.95 5.74
C GLN A 992 32.99 0.66 5.44
N THR A 993 31.67 0.79 5.31
CA THR A 993 30.70 -0.31 5.39
C THR A 993 30.85 -1.09 6.71
N GLU A 994 31.64 -2.17 6.76
CA GLU A 994 32.01 -2.93 7.97
C GLU A 994 33.52 -3.02 8.22
N TYR A 995 34.36 -2.52 7.31
CA TYR A 995 35.81 -2.52 7.47
C TYR A 995 36.25 -1.42 8.44
N LYS A 996 37.04 -1.77 9.47
CA LYS A 996 37.44 -0.84 10.54
C LYS A 996 38.42 0.22 10.02
N ALA A 997 37.92 1.44 9.82
CA ALA A 997 38.67 2.54 9.22
C ALA A 997 39.42 3.40 10.24
N ALA A 998 38.88 3.60 11.45
CA ALA A 998 39.54 4.32 12.55
C ALA A 998 38.91 4.02 13.92
N GLU A 999 39.62 4.37 14.99
CA GLU A 999 39.14 4.28 16.37
C GLU A 999 39.63 5.48 17.20
N THR A 1000 38.78 5.94 18.13
CA THR A 1000 39.12 6.94 19.15
C THR A 1000 38.30 6.70 20.42
N SER A 1001 38.39 7.59 21.40
CA SER A 1001 37.49 7.59 22.57
C SER A 1001 36.70 8.91 22.68
N VAL A 1002 35.54 8.83 23.31
CA VAL A 1002 34.62 9.94 23.58
C VAL A 1002 33.91 9.71 24.92
N THR A 1003 33.53 10.79 25.62
CA THR A 1003 32.73 10.73 26.85
C THR A 1003 31.39 11.41 26.64
N VAL A 1004 30.32 10.78 27.12
CA VAL A 1004 28.94 11.24 27.07
C VAL A 1004 28.49 11.64 28.47
N THR A 1005 27.84 12.80 28.60
CA THR A 1005 27.23 13.30 29.83
C THR A 1005 25.73 13.52 29.63
N ALA A 1006 24.91 13.18 30.63
CA ALA A 1006 23.46 13.33 30.57
C ALA A 1006 23.03 14.77 30.23
N GLY A 1007 21.97 14.92 29.42
CA GLY A 1007 21.44 16.22 29.00
C GLY A 1007 22.32 17.01 28.02
N SER A 1008 23.41 16.43 27.51
CA SER A 1008 24.38 17.11 26.65
C SER A 1008 24.73 16.33 25.37
N THR A 1009 25.22 17.05 24.37
CA THR A 1009 25.78 16.47 23.13
C THR A 1009 27.27 16.79 23.06
N THR A 1010 28.12 15.77 23.06
CA THR A 1010 29.58 15.90 22.89
C THR A 1010 29.92 15.99 21.41
N THR A 1011 30.59 17.05 20.95
CA THR A 1011 31.12 17.10 19.58
C THR A 1011 32.41 16.29 19.47
N ARG A 1012 32.46 15.30 18.57
CA ARG A 1012 33.63 14.43 18.34
C ARG A 1012 33.71 13.88 16.92
N ASP A 1013 34.47 14.55 16.07
CA ASP A 1013 34.80 14.09 14.71
C ASP A 1013 35.68 12.84 14.71
N ILE A 1014 35.69 12.12 13.58
CA ILE A 1014 36.56 10.96 13.33
C ILE A 1014 36.94 10.89 11.84
N ALA A 1015 38.19 10.52 11.55
CA ALA A 1015 38.73 10.42 10.20
C ALA A 1015 39.29 9.03 9.94
N SER A 1016 39.08 8.48 8.75
CA SER A 1016 39.68 7.22 8.31
C SER A 1016 41.21 7.29 8.42
N THR A 1017 41.80 6.21 8.93
CA THR A 1017 43.25 6.03 9.04
C THR A 1017 43.82 5.07 8.00
N ILE A 1018 42.97 4.53 7.12
CA ILE A 1018 43.33 3.59 6.06
C ILE A 1018 44.32 4.25 5.10
N GLN A 1019 45.49 3.63 4.95
CA GLN A 1019 46.50 4.06 3.98
C GLN A 1019 46.24 3.34 2.65
N VAL A 1020 45.84 4.10 1.62
CA VAL A 1020 45.75 3.61 0.23
C VAL A 1020 47.18 3.46 -0.33
N PRO A 1021 47.55 2.32 -0.93
CA PRO A 1021 48.89 2.16 -1.52
C PRO A 1021 49.21 3.18 -2.62
N SER A 1022 50.47 3.57 -2.70
CA SER A 1022 51.04 4.44 -3.74
C SER A 1022 50.98 3.82 -5.13
N ASN A 1023 51.21 2.50 -5.22
CA ASN A 1023 51.23 1.73 -6.46
C ASN A 1023 50.62 0.34 -6.26
N SER A 1024 49.32 0.22 -6.47
CA SER A 1024 48.59 -1.06 -6.49
C SER A 1024 48.83 -1.77 -7.82
N LEU A 1025 49.35 -3.01 -7.78
CA LEU A 1025 49.59 -3.85 -8.96
C LEU A 1025 48.31 -4.62 -9.35
N PHE A 1026 47.54 -5.07 -8.36
CA PHE A 1026 46.14 -5.50 -8.53
C PHE A 1026 45.40 -5.54 -7.20
N LYS A 1027 44.07 -5.45 -7.28
CA LYS A 1027 43.14 -5.65 -6.15
C LYS A 1027 42.02 -6.61 -6.58
N ILE A 1028 41.54 -7.44 -5.65
CA ILE A 1028 40.43 -8.39 -5.82
C ILE A 1028 39.46 -8.15 -4.64
N GLY A 1029 38.21 -7.80 -4.95
CA GLY A 1029 37.24 -7.34 -3.95
C GLY A 1029 37.46 -5.89 -3.52
N GLU A 1030 36.71 -5.48 -2.51
CA GLU A 1030 36.81 -4.16 -1.88
C GLU A 1030 36.96 -4.33 -0.37
N PHE A 1031 37.74 -3.46 0.29
CA PHE A 1031 37.93 -3.50 1.74
C PHE A 1031 36.70 -2.92 2.45
N ASP A 1032 35.55 -3.57 2.31
CA ASP A 1032 34.26 -3.14 2.85
C ASP A 1032 33.83 -3.95 4.11
N GLY A 1033 34.61 -4.95 4.49
CA GLY A 1033 34.41 -5.81 5.65
C GLY A 1033 33.48 -6.99 5.40
N GLN A 1034 33.13 -7.25 4.14
CA GLN A 1034 32.15 -8.25 3.70
C GLN A 1034 32.73 -9.10 2.55
N PRO A 1035 32.22 -10.32 2.32
CA PRO A 1035 32.56 -11.09 1.12
C PRO A 1035 31.84 -10.58 -0.15
N THR A 1036 31.47 -9.30 -0.23
CA THR A 1036 30.51 -8.79 -1.23
C THR A 1036 31.03 -8.94 -2.67
N GLY A 1037 30.19 -9.48 -3.55
CA GLY A 1037 30.51 -9.73 -4.96
C GLY A 1037 31.34 -11.00 -5.25
N PHE A 1038 31.95 -11.63 -4.25
CA PHE A 1038 32.66 -12.90 -4.40
C PHE A 1038 31.68 -14.07 -4.68
N ARG A 1039 32.20 -15.18 -5.24
CA ARG A 1039 31.39 -16.36 -5.57
C ARG A 1039 30.67 -16.89 -4.33
N ASN A 1040 29.36 -17.13 -4.44
CA ASN A 1040 28.44 -17.62 -3.40
C ASN A 1040 28.11 -16.64 -2.25
N ALA A 1041 28.68 -15.43 -2.25
CA ALA A 1041 28.34 -14.40 -1.26
C ALA A 1041 26.87 -13.95 -1.35
N ASP A 1042 26.29 -14.03 -2.54
CA ASP A 1042 24.87 -13.82 -2.85
C ASP A 1042 23.94 -14.86 -2.19
N LYS A 1043 24.46 -16.05 -1.86
CA LYS A 1043 23.66 -17.22 -1.45
C LYS A 1043 23.80 -17.60 0.02
N PHE A 1044 25.01 -17.56 0.57
CA PHE A 1044 25.31 -18.21 1.87
C PHE A 1044 24.53 -17.65 3.06
N LEU A 1045 24.10 -16.39 3.01
CA LEU A 1045 23.23 -15.78 4.05
C LEU A 1045 21.89 -16.50 4.19
N ARG A 1046 21.44 -17.22 3.16
CA ARG A 1046 20.11 -17.83 3.04
C ARG A 1046 20.12 -19.34 2.72
N MET A 1047 21.29 -19.97 2.58
CA MET A 1047 21.44 -21.43 2.39
C MET A 1047 22.84 -21.94 2.76
N HIS A 1048 22.99 -23.24 2.99
CA HIS A 1048 24.25 -23.86 3.40
C HIS A 1048 25.29 -23.89 2.25
N PRO A 1049 26.61 -23.83 2.54
CA PRO A 1049 27.66 -24.03 1.55
C PRO A 1049 27.59 -25.35 0.74
N SER A 1050 26.91 -26.38 1.25
CA SER A 1050 26.67 -27.64 0.53
C SER A 1050 25.36 -27.68 -0.28
N ASP A 1051 24.64 -26.57 -0.41
CA ASP A 1051 23.38 -26.52 -1.16
C ASP A 1051 23.64 -26.68 -2.67
N SER A 1052 22.79 -27.45 -3.36
CA SER A 1052 22.92 -27.69 -4.81
C SER A 1052 22.75 -26.44 -5.68
N ARG A 1053 22.27 -25.33 -5.11
CA ARG A 1053 22.19 -24.00 -5.75
C ARG A 1053 23.51 -23.21 -5.65
N MET A 1054 24.48 -23.65 -4.85
CA MET A 1054 25.80 -23.04 -4.78
C MET A 1054 26.58 -23.25 -6.09
N SER A 1055 27.30 -22.22 -6.52
CA SER A 1055 28.27 -22.33 -7.61
C SER A 1055 29.51 -23.09 -7.10
N SER A 1056 30.26 -23.76 -7.99
CA SER A 1056 31.42 -24.58 -7.57
C SER A 1056 32.42 -23.79 -6.73
N TRP A 1057 32.86 -24.38 -5.61
CA TRP A 1057 33.79 -23.76 -4.66
C TRP A 1057 35.24 -23.67 -5.16
N THR A 1058 35.57 -24.37 -6.26
CA THR A 1058 36.90 -24.38 -6.88
C THR A 1058 36.90 -23.62 -8.20
N ASN A 1059 37.93 -22.79 -8.43
CA ASN A 1059 38.45 -22.39 -9.74
C ASN A 1059 39.79 -21.64 -9.53
N SER A 1060 40.56 -21.44 -10.59
CA SER A 1060 41.63 -20.45 -10.63
C SER A 1060 41.06 -19.06 -10.96
N TYR A 1061 41.68 -18.02 -10.42
CA TYR A 1061 41.38 -16.62 -10.72
C TYR A 1061 42.51 -16.03 -11.58
N THR A 1062 42.17 -15.28 -12.63
CA THR A 1062 43.15 -14.59 -13.48
C THR A 1062 42.88 -13.09 -13.49
N VAL A 1063 43.83 -12.31 -12.96
CA VAL A 1063 43.73 -10.85 -12.88
C VAL A 1063 43.60 -10.26 -14.28
N GLY A 1064 42.56 -9.45 -14.49
CA GLY A 1064 42.23 -8.87 -15.81
C GLY A 1064 41.55 -9.82 -16.79
N SER A 1065 41.00 -10.96 -16.32
CA SER A 1065 40.21 -11.88 -17.15
C SER A 1065 39.12 -12.67 -16.39
N SER A 1066 39.23 -12.82 -15.07
CA SER A 1066 38.20 -13.41 -14.21
C SER A 1066 37.35 -12.33 -13.52
N GLU A 1067 36.05 -12.55 -13.47
CA GLU A 1067 35.12 -11.69 -12.73
C GLU A 1067 35.25 -11.89 -11.21
N LEU A 1068 34.82 -10.92 -10.39
CA LEU A 1068 34.92 -11.08 -8.91
C LEU A 1068 34.14 -12.32 -8.40
N SER A 1069 33.04 -12.65 -9.08
CA SER A 1069 32.24 -13.86 -8.86
C SER A 1069 32.93 -15.17 -9.27
N ASP A 1070 34.17 -15.11 -9.77
CA ASP A 1070 35.03 -16.29 -9.93
C ASP A 1070 35.91 -16.61 -8.72
N PHE A 1071 36.21 -15.63 -7.86
CA PHE A 1071 36.98 -15.86 -6.65
C PHE A 1071 36.05 -16.40 -5.54
N PRO A 1072 36.39 -17.51 -4.85
CA PRO A 1072 35.53 -18.08 -3.82
C PRO A 1072 35.48 -17.18 -2.57
N MET A 1073 34.27 -16.87 -2.07
CA MET A 1073 34.10 -16.05 -0.86
C MET A 1073 34.80 -16.60 0.39
N ALA A 1074 35.11 -17.90 0.41
CA ALA A 1074 35.71 -18.58 1.55
C ALA A 1074 36.60 -19.74 1.08
N ILE A 1075 37.69 -19.98 1.81
CA ILE A 1075 38.66 -21.04 1.54
C ILE A 1075 38.63 -22.05 2.69
N PHE A 1076 38.33 -23.30 2.37
CA PHE A 1076 38.12 -24.42 3.30
C PHE A 1076 39.21 -25.48 3.13
N LYS A 1077 39.87 -25.85 4.24
CA LYS A 1077 41.00 -26.79 4.30
C LYS A 1077 40.71 -28.18 3.68
N SER A 1078 39.43 -28.59 3.63
CA SER A 1078 38.98 -29.88 3.08
C SER A 1078 37.99 -29.77 1.91
N VAL A 1079 37.85 -28.62 1.24
CA VAL A 1079 36.96 -28.47 0.05
C VAL A 1079 37.68 -27.81 -1.14
N ASN A 1080 38.19 -26.59 -0.96
CA ASN A 1080 38.78 -25.76 -2.01
C ASN A 1080 40.12 -25.14 -1.56
N ASN A 1081 40.88 -25.88 -0.75
CA ASN A 1081 42.07 -25.43 -0.02
C ASN A 1081 43.20 -24.82 -0.86
N VAL A 1082 43.18 -24.90 -2.18
CA VAL A 1082 44.22 -24.34 -3.05
C VAL A 1082 43.57 -23.39 -4.04
N VAL A 1083 43.59 -22.09 -3.72
CA VAL A 1083 43.13 -21.02 -4.61
C VAL A 1083 44.34 -20.43 -5.32
N VAL A 1084 44.27 -20.33 -6.64
CA VAL A 1084 45.39 -19.92 -7.50
C VAL A 1084 45.04 -18.63 -8.21
N ILE A 1085 45.85 -17.58 -7.99
CA ILE A 1085 45.76 -16.27 -8.62
C ILE A 1085 46.87 -16.16 -9.66
N ASN A 1086 46.51 -16.04 -10.94
CA ASN A 1086 47.44 -15.80 -12.04
C ASN A 1086 47.38 -14.33 -12.47
N PHE A 1087 48.52 -13.72 -12.74
CA PHE A 1087 48.61 -12.32 -13.15
C PHE A 1087 49.88 -12.06 -13.97
N ASN A 1088 49.86 -11.01 -14.80
CA ASN A 1088 51.02 -10.60 -15.59
C ASN A 1088 51.54 -9.25 -15.07
N LEU A 1089 52.87 -9.10 -14.95
CA LEU A 1089 53.52 -7.84 -14.62
C LEU A 1089 54.35 -7.34 -15.82
N ALA A 1090 54.26 -6.04 -16.15
CA ALA A 1090 55.00 -5.44 -17.26
C ALA A 1090 56.52 -5.43 -17.04
N SER A 1091 56.96 -5.38 -15.78
CA SER A 1091 58.35 -5.49 -15.34
C SER A 1091 58.41 -6.24 -14.00
N ALA A 1092 59.60 -6.65 -13.56
CA ALA A 1092 59.78 -7.18 -12.21
C ALA A 1092 59.79 -5.99 -11.21
N PRO A 1093 58.88 -5.95 -10.21
CA PRO A 1093 58.91 -4.94 -9.17
C PRO A 1093 60.06 -5.20 -8.18
N GLY A 1094 60.28 -4.24 -7.27
CA GLY A 1094 61.16 -4.43 -6.12
C GLY A 1094 60.53 -5.32 -5.05
N ALA A 1095 60.69 -4.93 -3.77
CA ALA A 1095 59.87 -5.52 -2.72
C ALA A 1095 58.39 -5.12 -2.90
N ALA A 1096 57.48 -6.00 -2.51
CA ALA A 1096 56.03 -5.79 -2.61
C ALA A 1096 55.34 -6.30 -1.33
N THR A 1097 54.09 -5.91 -1.12
CA THR A 1097 53.23 -6.46 -0.07
C THR A 1097 51.99 -7.06 -0.72
N PHE A 1098 51.67 -8.30 -0.36
CA PHE A 1098 50.38 -8.91 -0.65
C PHE A 1098 49.54 -8.93 0.61
N ARG A 1099 48.49 -8.10 0.63
CA ARG A 1099 47.51 -7.99 1.70
C ARG A 1099 46.36 -8.95 1.44
N ILE A 1100 45.99 -9.71 2.46
CA ILE A 1100 44.77 -10.51 2.51
C ILE A 1100 43.97 -10.03 3.72
N SER A 1101 42.82 -9.40 3.48
CA SER A 1101 41.84 -9.14 4.53
C SER A 1101 40.81 -10.26 4.57
N THR A 1102 40.35 -10.62 5.77
CA THR A 1102 39.35 -11.67 6.01
C THR A 1102 38.28 -11.16 6.95
N THR A 1103 37.04 -11.63 6.80
CA THR A 1103 35.92 -11.15 7.65
C THR A 1103 35.76 -12.01 8.90
N LEU A 1104 35.93 -13.33 8.78
CA LEU A 1104 35.76 -14.33 9.83
C LEU A 1104 36.65 -15.56 9.58
N SER A 1105 37.29 -16.06 10.64
CA SER A 1105 37.98 -17.34 10.68
C SER A 1105 37.20 -18.41 11.48
N PHE A 1106 37.40 -19.68 11.13
CA PHE A 1106 36.87 -20.84 11.84
C PHE A 1106 37.98 -21.86 12.15
N ALA A 1107 37.95 -22.43 13.36
CA ALA A 1107 38.89 -23.46 13.82
C ALA A 1107 40.38 -23.12 13.57
N GLY A 1108 40.80 -21.89 13.90
CA GLY A 1108 42.21 -21.45 13.83
C GLY A 1108 42.80 -21.35 12.42
N ALA A 1109 41.94 -21.24 11.41
CA ALA A 1109 42.30 -21.04 10.01
C ALA A 1109 42.89 -19.65 9.75
N ARG A 1110 43.95 -19.61 8.92
CA ARG A 1110 44.57 -18.39 8.36
C ARG A 1110 45.33 -18.72 7.07
N PRO A 1111 45.56 -17.74 6.17
CA PRO A 1111 46.21 -18.01 4.89
C PRO A 1111 47.68 -18.43 5.02
N VAL A 1112 48.08 -19.37 4.16
CA VAL A 1112 49.47 -19.66 3.77
C VAL A 1112 49.61 -19.23 2.32
N VAL A 1113 50.63 -18.41 2.05
CA VAL A 1113 50.85 -17.79 0.73
C VAL A 1113 52.14 -18.33 0.11
N GLN A 1114 52.06 -18.74 -1.15
CA GLN A 1114 53.21 -19.02 -2.00
C GLN A 1114 53.18 -18.06 -3.21
N VAL A 1115 54.33 -17.48 -3.56
CA VAL A 1115 54.53 -16.56 -4.68
C VAL A 1115 55.55 -17.19 -5.61
N ASN A 1116 55.14 -17.58 -6.81
CA ASN A 1116 55.94 -18.39 -7.73
C ASN A 1116 56.50 -19.66 -7.02
N THR A 1117 57.79 -19.68 -6.68
CA THR A 1117 58.44 -20.79 -5.94
C THR A 1117 58.70 -20.48 -4.46
N TRP A 1118 58.55 -19.24 -4.02
CA TRP A 1118 58.82 -18.81 -2.64
C TRP A 1118 57.58 -18.91 -1.75
N THR A 1119 57.73 -19.43 -0.54
CA THR A 1119 56.64 -19.59 0.43
C THR A 1119 56.84 -18.64 1.61
N ALA A 1120 55.78 -17.89 1.95
CA ALA A 1120 55.78 -16.98 3.08
C ALA A 1120 55.75 -17.74 4.42
N ALA A 1121 56.18 -17.06 5.49
CA ALA A 1121 55.99 -17.56 6.85
C ALA A 1121 54.49 -17.71 7.16
N THR A 1122 54.09 -18.84 7.76
CA THR A 1122 52.69 -19.07 8.15
C THR A 1122 52.31 -18.15 9.31
N PRO A 1123 51.22 -17.36 9.23
CA PRO A 1123 50.80 -16.50 10.33
C PRO A 1123 50.38 -17.29 11.58
N VAL A 1124 50.36 -16.61 12.72
CA VAL A 1124 49.78 -17.13 13.97
C VAL A 1124 48.30 -17.45 13.80
N ALA A 1125 47.77 -18.36 14.62
CA ALA A 1125 46.34 -18.66 14.59
C ALA A 1125 45.53 -17.49 15.20
N PRO A 1126 44.38 -17.11 14.60
CA PRO A 1126 43.51 -16.06 15.14
C PRO A 1126 42.79 -16.47 16.44
N ARG A 1127 42.21 -15.50 17.15
CA ARG A 1127 41.36 -15.74 18.33
C ARG A 1127 40.14 -16.56 17.90
N ASN A 1128 40.05 -17.80 18.37
CA ASN A 1128 38.91 -18.67 18.10
C ASN A 1128 37.64 -18.12 18.79
N LEU A 1129 36.59 -17.85 18.01
CA LEU A 1129 35.27 -17.42 18.52
C LEU A 1129 34.40 -18.61 19.01
N ASN A 1130 34.90 -19.85 18.91
CA ASN A 1130 34.22 -21.08 19.34
C ASN A 1130 32.83 -21.30 18.72
N SER A 1131 32.55 -20.68 17.56
CA SER A 1131 31.26 -20.72 16.88
C SER A 1131 31.41 -21.03 15.40
N ARG A 1132 30.47 -21.83 14.86
CA ARG A 1132 30.23 -21.94 13.41
C ARG A 1132 29.63 -20.64 12.87
N GLY A 1133 30.05 -20.21 11.68
CA GLY A 1133 29.58 -18.96 11.05
C GLY A 1133 29.17 -19.14 9.58
N VAL A 1134 30.12 -19.47 8.69
CA VAL A 1134 29.88 -19.56 7.24
C VAL A 1134 28.79 -20.56 6.86
N THR A 1135 28.67 -21.67 7.59
CA THR A 1135 27.62 -22.69 7.39
C THR A 1135 26.24 -22.22 7.86
N ARG A 1136 26.18 -21.16 8.66
CA ARG A 1136 24.98 -20.59 9.28
C ARG A 1136 24.72 -19.15 8.82
N GLY A 1137 25.18 -18.78 7.62
CA GLY A 1137 24.88 -17.48 7.01
C GLY A 1137 25.47 -16.27 7.71
N ALA A 1138 26.59 -16.44 8.43
CA ALA A 1138 27.26 -15.36 9.16
C ALA A 1138 28.74 -15.22 8.74
N TYR A 1139 29.18 -13.97 8.63
CA TYR A 1139 30.53 -13.60 8.17
C TYR A 1139 31.22 -12.53 9.03
N ARG A 1140 30.52 -11.90 9.98
CA ARG A 1140 31.04 -10.84 10.83
C ARG A 1140 31.91 -11.42 11.96
N GLY A 1141 33.18 -11.65 11.68
CA GLY A 1141 34.19 -12.03 12.67
C GLY A 1141 35.01 -10.83 13.13
N LEU A 1142 36.30 -11.08 13.43
CA LEU A 1142 37.20 -10.08 13.98
C LEU A 1142 37.82 -9.16 12.92
N GLY A 1143 37.77 -9.53 11.64
CA GLY A 1143 38.32 -8.71 10.56
C GLY A 1143 39.83 -8.88 10.40
N GLU A 1144 40.34 -10.12 10.49
CA GLU A 1144 41.78 -10.38 10.51
C GLU A 1144 42.46 -10.05 9.17
N GLN A 1145 43.41 -9.12 9.19
CA GLN A 1145 44.25 -8.74 8.04
C GLN A 1145 45.65 -9.38 8.15
N TYR A 1146 46.15 -9.88 7.02
CA TYR A 1146 47.46 -10.49 6.86
C TYR A 1146 48.24 -9.75 5.76
N ASP A 1147 49.30 -9.04 6.12
CA ASP A 1147 50.21 -8.37 5.18
C ASP A 1147 51.46 -9.24 4.96
N ILE A 1148 51.57 -9.85 3.78
CA ILE A 1148 52.71 -10.69 3.39
C ILE A 1148 53.73 -9.83 2.66
N ALA A 1149 54.86 -9.53 3.33
CA ALA A 1149 56.00 -8.88 2.70
C ALA A 1149 56.71 -9.86 1.74
N ILE A 1150 56.72 -9.53 0.44
CA ILE A 1150 57.33 -10.29 -0.64
C ILE A 1150 58.72 -9.68 -0.93
N PRO A 1151 59.83 -10.43 -0.77
CA PRO A 1151 61.16 -9.94 -1.08
C PRO A 1151 61.33 -9.60 -2.56
N SER A 1152 62.21 -8.63 -2.85
CA SER A 1152 62.61 -8.31 -4.22
C SER A 1152 63.13 -9.55 -4.97
N GLY A 1153 62.78 -9.68 -6.24
CA GLY A 1153 63.15 -10.81 -7.09
C GLY A 1153 62.29 -12.08 -6.95
N GLN A 1154 61.31 -12.13 -6.03
CA GLN A 1154 60.32 -13.24 -6.01
C GLN A 1154 59.19 -13.04 -7.04
N LEU A 1155 58.95 -11.79 -7.45
CA LEU A 1155 58.11 -11.41 -8.58
C LEU A 1155 58.98 -11.14 -9.81
N LYS A 1156 58.47 -11.48 -10.99
CA LYS A 1156 59.19 -11.37 -12.28
C LYS A 1156 58.34 -10.66 -13.34
N ALA A 1157 58.96 -10.21 -14.43
CA ALA A 1157 58.22 -9.74 -15.60
C ALA A 1157 57.46 -10.90 -16.28
N GLY A 1158 56.31 -10.61 -16.88
CA GLY A 1158 55.41 -11.62 -17.45
C GLY A 1158 54.57 -12.33 -16.39
N ALA A 1159 54.27 -13.62 -16.62
CA ALA A 1159 53.33 -14.39 -15.82
C ALA A 1159 53.87 -14.76 -14.43
N ASN A 1160 53.09 -14.42 -13.41
CA ASN A 1160 53.31 -14.77 -12.00
C ASN A 1160 52.10 -15.52 -11.46
N THR A 1161 52.33 -16.33 -10.42
CA THR A 1161 51.27 -17.05 -9.71
C THR A 1161 51.40 -16.81 -8.21
N ILE A 1162 50.27 -16.50 -7.55
CA ILE A 1162 50.11 -16.54 -6.10
C ILE A 1162 49.16 -17.69 -5.75
N THR A 1163 49.56 -18.54 -4.83
CA THR A 1163 48.73 -19.64 -4.30
C THR A 1163 48.39 -19.35 -2.84
N ILE A 1164 47.10 -19.46 -2.49
CA ILE A 1164 46.58 -19.28 -1.14
C ILE A 1164 46.00 -20.61 -0.65
N SER A 1165 46.35 -21.01 0.58
CA SER A 1165 45.81 -22.20 1.24
C SER A 1165 45.61 -22.01 2.75
N VAL A 1166 44.98 -22.97 3.44
CA VAL A 1166 44.60 -22.82 4.86
C VAL A 1166 45.55 -23.56 5.80
N ALA A 1167 46.24 -22.83 6.67
CA ALA A 1167 46.88 -23.40 7.86
C ALA A 1167 45.89 -23.52 9.01
N SER A 1168 45.83 -24.69 9.65
CA SER A 1168 45.26 -24.88 10.99
C SER A 1168 45.81 -26.15 11.62
N GLY A 1169 46.00 -26.13 12.94
CA GLY A 1169 46.27 -27.34 13.75
C GLY A 1169 45.04 -28.22 13.98
N SER A 1170 43.84 -27.71 13.68
CA SER A 1170 42.59 -28.46 13.72
C SER A 1170 42.30 -29.18 12.39
N SER A 1171 41.34 -30.09 12.44
CA SER A 1171 40.75 -30.81 11.31
C SER A 1171 39.22 -30.75 11.41
N GLY A 1172 38.54 -31.14 10.32
CA GLY A 1172 37.10 -31.21 10.23
C GLY A 1172 36.66 -31.56 8.81
N ASP A 1173 35.43 -32.05 8.67
CA ASP A 1173 34.92 -32.58 7.41
C ASP A 1173 34.25 -31.49 6.57
N THR A 1174 34.55 -31.48 5.26
CA THR A 1174 33.97 -30.56 4.27
C THR A 1174 33.95 -29.09 4.76
N PHE A 1175 32.78 -28.49 4.96
CA PHE A 1175 32.61 -27.09 5.35
C PHE A 1175 32.84 -26.82 6.85
N LEU A 1176 32.95 -27.87 7.67
CA LEU A 1176 33.47 -27.82 9.04
C LEU A 1176 34.99 -28.03 9.10
N SER A 1177 35.67 -28.21 7.97
CA SER A 1177 37.12 -28.04 7.93
C SER A 1177 37.49 -26.58 8.27
N PRO A 1178 38.67 -26.33 8.87
CA PRO A 1178 39.15 -24.98 9.12
C PRO A 1178 39.07 -24.10 7.87
N ASN A 1179 38.47 -22.93 8.00
CA ASN A 1179 38.18 -22.04 6.89
C ASN A 1179 38.22 -20.57 7.30
N PHE A 1180 38.42 -19.68 6.33
CA PHE A 1180 38.23 -18.25 6.51
C PHE A 1180 37.43 -17.66 5.33
N ILE A 1181 36.63 -16.64 5.63
CA ILE A 1181 35.88 -15.84 4.65
C ILE A 1181 36.74 -14.63 4.26
N VAL A 1182 36.81 -14.34 2.97
CA VAL A 1182 37.60 -13.24 2.39
C VAL A 1182 36.83 -11.93 2.46
N ASP A 1183 37.56 -10.84 2.66
CA ASP A 1183 37.11 -9.45 2.52
C ASP A 1183 37.66 -8.89 1.19
N ALA A 1184 38.98 -8.65 1.12
CA ALA A 1184 39.66 -8.26 -0.11
C ALA A 1184 41.12 -8.75 -0.14
N LEU A 1185 41.71 -8.76 -1.33
CA LEU A 1185 43.13 -9.04 -1.54
C LEU A 1185 43.75 -7.91 -2.39
N GLU A 1186 44.97 -7.49 -2.05
CA GLU A 1186 45.68 -6.46 -2.82
C GLU A 1186 47.19 -6.75 -2.88
N LEU A 1187 47.77 -6.70 -4.08
CA LEU A 1187 49.22 -6.71 -4.28
C LEU A 1187 49.68 -5.31 -4.63
N PHE A 1188 50.58 -4.73 -3.84
CA PHE A 1188 51.08 -3.37 -4.04
C PHE A 1188 52.59 -3.24 -3.74
N THR A 1189 53.20 -2.15 -4.22
CA THR A 1189 54.53 -1.72 -3.77
C THR A 1189 54.42 -0.42 -2.97
N SER A 1190 55.40 -0.17 -2.09
CA SER A 1190 55.57 1.11 -1.37
C SER A 1190 56.18 2.19 -2.26
#